data_AF-A0A3L6RF63-F1
#
_entry.id   AF-A0A3L6RF63-F1
#
_cell.length_a   1.000
_cell.length_b   1.000
_cell.length_c   1.000
_cell.angle_alpha   90.00
_cell.angle_beta   90.00
_cell.angle_gamma   90.00
#
_symmetry.space_group_name_H-M   'P 1'
#
loop_
_entity.id
_entity.type
_entity.pdbx_description
1 polymer ?
#
loop_
_entity_poly.entity_id
_entity_poly.type
_entity_poly.pdbx_seq_one_letter_code
_entity_poly.pdbx_strand_id
1 'polypeptide(L)'
;MEELGTKESGLAVGAPAPSLLSLCLDAAAARLTRDSAGVGAGRTGWPGACGGGDPGGYAEEGGGESDDDHLGPEQVAEALPWELLHRLASRLPPAALESLHHAAHARCCSSADTTAGLGGQDGHRRGRKRSRCEDFNTAWQSLFKLRWPLGVKPGRDSVITVDWQLQYWEKHLQECLDEAAESALLPSFCGGIGELSISAKIMNSIYRCEDISQQHSRLTYQLSSFGCYARCLRLQGVLCTAETYDLLQHCKLERLMFIRIIAEPEVNGVCMLLSCHAETLLSLEFIHCQLYPAVMDKICMAVLQKGSQSHGIKQLRIISSRICETRSLTISAGLLNFLSSAKSLHLLSLHDSKLQSSYAQMIIHTLLESSCGLQTLEISENNMPGWLSKMNRSSTSSSLALKSDISLSSLSILNLRNNNLQQDDVVDLHKILIKLPNLRDLDISCNPIMDEGIRSLIPFISWAIEKENPLLRLNVENCDLSSIGVSKLLECLTSVKQPLDVLSIADNPLGSSVAAALAKFLGSHVRDLNVEDIDLGIIGFQKLEEALPMEVALSHINISKNRGGIRAAYFVSRLILQAPNLVSVNAAANILPPESLEVICNALKQRTCNLERVDLTGNFHLSDTLFPAFLEFKKHGKPILVLPSNLGTYAPYDDDP
;
A
#
# COMPACT_ATOMS: atom_id res chain seq x y z
N MET A 1 -67.53 -9.53 23.56
CA MET A 1 -66.98 -10.81 24.04
C MET A 1 -65.66 -10.98 23.32
N GLU A 2 -64.66 -10.22 23.74
CA GLU A 2 -63.67 -10.63 24.74
C GLU A 2 -62.85 -11.84 24.25
N GLU A 3 -61.63 -11.57 23.78
CA GLU A 3 -60.47 -12.03 24.53
C GLU A 3 -59.26 -11.12 24.25
N LEU A 4 -58.69 -10.65 25.36
CA LEU A 4 -57.60 -9.70 25.46
C LEU A 4 -56.25 -10.43 25.33
N GLY A 5 -55.47 -10.07 24.31
CA GLY A 5 -54.03 -10.35 24.26
C GLY A 5 -53.26 -9.06 24.56
N THR A 6 -52.81 -8.90 25.79
CA THR A 6 -51.99 -7.79 26.28
C THR A 6 -50.66 -7.71 25.52
N LYS A 7 -50.48 -6.64 24.73
CA LYS A 7 -49.17 -6.19 24.25
C LYS A 7 -48.45 -5.49 25.40
N GLU A 8 -47.37 -6.11 25.90
CA GLU A 8 -46.39 -5.43 26.73
C GLU A 8 -45.73 -4.31 25.93
N SER A 9 -45.98 -3.07 26.36
CA SER A 9 -45.25 -1.88 25.95
C SER A 9 -43.84 -1.95 26.53
N GLY A 10 -42.84 -2.18 25.68
CA GLY A 10 -41.43 -1.99 26.02
C GLY A 10 -41.18 -0.54 26.41
N LEU A 11 -41.13 -0.29 27.72
CA LEU A 11 -40.60 0.94 28.30
C LEU A 11 -39.16 1.13 27.82
N ALA A 12 -38.91 2.22 27.10
CA ALA A 12 -37.59 2.74 26.87
C ALA A 12 -36.94 3.01 28.25
N VAL A 13 -36.03 2.13 28.67
CA VAL A 13 -35.18 2.35 29.84
C VAL A 13 -34.26 3.52 29.49
N GLY A 14 -34.60 4.71 29.98
CA GLY A 14 -33.73 5.87 29.94
C GLY A 14 -32.39 5.52 30.58
N ALA A 15 -31.29 5.97 29.94
CA ALA A 15 -29.95 5.77 30.44
C ALA A 15 -29.85 6.15 31.94
N PRO A 16 -29.15 5.37 32.77
CA PRO A 16 -29.03 5.67 34.20
C PRO A 16 -28.39 7.05 34.40
N ALA A 17 -28.85 7.78 35.41
CA ALA A 17 -28.30 9.09 35.77
C ALA A 17 -26.77 8.98 35.95
N PRO A 18 -25.98 9.92 35.40
CA PRO A 18 -24.52 9.85 35.47
C PRO A 18 -24.07 9.87 36.93
N SER A 19 -23.12 8.99 37.28
CA SER A 19 -22.54 8.96 38.63
C SER A 19 -21.79 10.26 38.94
N LEU A 20 -21.69 10.63 40.22
CA LEU A 20 -20.89 11.78 40.69
C LEU A 20 -19.46 11.75 40.12
N LEU A 21 -18.84 10.57 40.07
CA LEU A 21 -17.53 10.37 39.46
C LEU A 21 -17.53 10.68 37.96
N SER A 22 -18.58 10.31 37.21
CA SER A 22 -18.71 10.65 35.79
C SER A 22 -18.81 12.16 35.61
N LEU A 23 -19.64 12.84 36.40
CA LEU A 23 -19.80 14.29 36.33
C LEU A 23 -18.50 15.04 36.65
N CYS A 24 -17.73 14.58 37.64
CA CYS A 24 -16.42 15.16 37.94
C CYS A 24 -15.41 14.95 36.81
N LEU A 25 -15.38 13.77 36.19
CA LEU A 25 -14.52 13.50 35.03
C LEU A 25 -14.94 14.33 33.80
N ASP A 26 -16.23 14.53 33.59
CA ASP A 26 -16.77 15.38 32.51
C ASP A 26 -16.40 16.85 32.74
N ALA A 27 -16.49 17.34 33.98
CA ALA A 27 -16.06 18.69 34.34
C ALA A 27 -14.55 18.91 34.16
N ALA A 28 -13.74 17.92 34.57
CA ALA A 28 -12.28 17.96 34.37
C ALA A 28 -11.93 17.92 32.87
N ALA A 29 -12.59 17.07 32.09
CA ALA A 29 -12.39 17.00 30.64
C ALA A 29 -12.78 18.31 29.95
N ALA A 30 -13.88 18.96 30.35
CA ALA A 30 -14.31 20.24 29.80
C ALA A 30 -13.34 21.38 30.12
N ARG A 31 -12.73 21.39 31.32
CA ARG A 31 -11.69 22.37 31.69
C ARG A 31 -10.41 22.19 30.86
N LEU A 32 -9.87 20.96 30.81
CA LEU A 32 -8.68 20.64 30.00
C LEU A 32 -8.89 20.94 28.51
N THR A 33 -10.11 20.71 28.00
CA THR A 33 -10.47 21.03 26.61
C THR A 33 -10.38 22.53 26.35
N ARG A 34 -10.91 23.37 27.26
CA ARG A 34 -10.90 24.83 27.13
C ARG A 34 -9.49 25.40 27.16
N ASP A 35 -8.66 24.89 28.06
CA ASP A 35 -7.26 25.30 28.20
C ASP A 35 -6.46 24.92 26.95
N SER A 36 -6.71 23.74 26.37
CA SER A 36 -6.05 23.31 25.12
C SER A 36 -6.45 24.14 23.89
N ALA A 37 -7.64 24.77 23.90
CA ALA A 37 -8.12 25.60 22.80
C ALA A 37 -7.57 27.06 22.84
N GLY A 38 -6.85 27.43 23.90
CA GLY A 38 -6.30 28.79 24.09
C GLY A 38 -7.30 29.79 24.65
N VAL A 39 -8.42 29.33 25.22
CA VAL A 39 -9.44 30.20 25.81
C VAL A 39 -9.01 30.58 27.23
N GLY A 40 -8.18 31.63 27.31
CA GLY A 40 -7.85 32.34 28.55
C GLY A 40 -6.48 32.04 29.16
N ALA A 41 -5.38 32.37 28.50
CA ALA A 41 -4.11 32.69 29.17
C ALA A 41 -3.14 33.37 28.20
N GLY A 42 -2.76 34.61 28.49
CA GLY A 42 -1.66 35.30 27.82
C GLY A 42 -0.32 34.76 28.33
N ARG A 43 0.16 33.64 27.81
CA ARG A 43 1.58 33.27 27.86
C ARG A 43 1.95 32.35 26.70
N THR A 44 2.90 32.83 25.91
CA THR A 44 3.56 32.19 24.78
C THR A 44 4.45 31.04 25.25
N GLY A 45 4.28 29.85 24.67
CA GLY A 45 5.28 28.77 24.72
C GLY A 45 4.69 27.41 25.07
N TRP A 46 4.64 26.51 24.09
CA TRP A 46 4.63 25.08 24.41
C TRP A 46 5.93 24.70 25.12
N PRO A 47 5.87 23.92 26.21
CA PRO A 47 7.07 23.37 26.82
C PRO A 47 7.58 22.21 25.94
N GLY A 48 8.35 22.55 24.92
CA GLY A 48 8.93 21.59 23.98
C GLY A 48 9.98 22.17 23.03
N ALA A 49 10.15 23.49 22.98
CA ALA A 49 11.22 24.12 22.21
C ALA A 49 12.58 23.90 22.89
N CYS A 50 13.29 22.84 22.50
CA CYS A 50 14.71 22.70 22.76
C CYS A 50 15.48 23.82 22.03
N GLY A 51 15.79 24.91 22.73
CA GLY A 51 16.63 25.99 22.23
C GLY A 51 17.32 26.71 23.38
N GLY A 52 18.60 26.41 23.59
CA GLY A 52 19.44 27.10 24.56
C GLY A 52 19.71 28.53 24.11
N GLY A 53 19.41 29.48 24.99
CA GLY A 53 19.72 30.90 24.80
C GLY A 53 19.40 31.68 26.08
N ASP A 54 20.44 32.04 26.81
CA ASP A 54 20.41 33.00 27.92
C ASP A 54 19.86 34.35 27.41
N PRO A 55 19.07 35.09 28.20
CA PRO A 55 19.62 36.37 28.66
C PRO A 55 19.16 36.81 30.05
N GLY A 56 20.11 37.36 30.82
CA GLY A 56 19.84 38.21 31.97
C GLY A 56 19.16 39.52 31.57
N GLY A 57 18.23 39.96 32.40
CA GLY A 57 17.56 41.26 32.29
C GLY A 57 16.49 41.41 33.37
N TYR A 58 16.72 42.37 34.28
CA TYR A 58 15.89 42.72 35.42
C TYR A 58 14.41 42.92 35.06
N ALA A 59 13.50 42.28 35.82
CA ALA A 59 12.07 42.52 35.73
C ALA A 59 11.56 43.15 37.04
N GLU A 60 10.96 44.33 36.91
CA GLU A 60 10.28 45.08 37.96
C GLU A 60 9.09 44.31 38.53
N GLU A 61 8.93 44.38 39.85
CA GLU A 61 7.77 43.89 40.59
C GLU A 61 6.53 44.74 40.24
N GLY A 62 5.60 44.16 39.49
CA GLY A 62 4.24 44.67 39.33
C GLY A 62 3.25 43.65 39.86
N GLY A 63 2.83 43.82 41.11
CA GLY A 63 1.79 43.02 41.74
C GLY A 63 0.43 43.24 41.10
N GLY A 64 -0.14 42.17 40.55
CA GLY A 64 -1.54 42.06 40.17
C GLY A 64 -2.01 40.65 40.48
N GLU A 65 -2.80 40.50 41.54
CA GLU A 65 -3.54 39.27 41.84
C GLU A 65 -4.54 39.00 40.71
N SER A 66 -4.29 37.96 39.92
CA SER A 66 -5.30 37.30 39.10
C SER A 66 -5.53 35.91 39.69
N ASP A 67 -6.77 35.64 40.09
CA ASP A 67 -7.24 34.32 40.53
C ASP A 67 -7.00 33.28 39.42
N ASP A 68 -5.88 32.57 39.52
CA ASP A 68 -5.42 31.57 38.54
C ASP A 68 -6.09 30.22 38.86
N ASP A 69 -7.37 30.09 38.53
CA ASP A 69 -8.17 28.86 38.66
C ASP A 69 -7.85 27.86 37.52
N HIS A 70 -6.56 27.74 37.15
CA HIS A 70 -6.05 26.89 36.07
C HIS A 70 -5.76 25.47 36.57
N LEU A 71 -6.43 24.48 35.97
CA LEU A 71 -6.22 23.06 36.27
C LEU A 71 -5.29 22.44 35.21
N GLY A 72 -3.98 22.49 35.46
CA GLY A 72 -2.97 22.04 34.49
C GLY A 72 -2.99 20.51 34.24
N PRO A 73 -2.68 20.05 33.01
CA PRO A 73 -2.61 18.62 32.68
C PRO A 73 -1.59 17.86 33.55
N GLU A 74 -0.53 18.53 34.00
CA GLU A 74 0.47 18.00 34.95
C GLU A 74 -0.13 17.72 36.34
N GLN A 75 -0.90 18.68 36.88
CA GLN A 75 -1.58 18.52 38.17
C GLN A 75 -2.61 17.37 38.13
N VAL A 76 -3.34 17.24 37.01
CA VAL A 76 -4.30 16.15 36.79
C VAL A 76 -3.58 14.80 36.64
N ALA A 77 -2.48 14.78 35.89
CA ALA A 77 -1.67 13.58 35.70
C ALA A 77 -1.02 13.10 37.01
N GLU A 78 -0.63 14.00 37.92
CA GLU A 78 -0.08 13.65 39.24
C GLU A 78 -1.16 13.21 40.23
N ALA A 79 -2.31 13.90 40.28
CA ALA A 79 -3.34 13.70 41.28
C ALA A 79 -4.19 12.42 41.08
N LEU A 80 -4.35 11.95 39.84
CA LEU A 80 -5.26 10.83 39.54
C LEU A 80 -4.54 9.46 39.46
N PRO A 81 -5.17 8.38 39.95
CA PRO A 81 -4.79 6.99 39.64
C PRO A 81 -4.98 6.67 38.15
N TRP A 82 -4.20 5.72 37.65
CA TRP A 82 -4.13 5.39 36.23
C TRP A 82 -5.48 4.91 35.62
N GLU A 83 -6.29 4.19 36.37
CA GLU A 83 -7.63 3.77 35.93
C GLU A 83 -8.56 4.97 35.66
N LEU A 84 -8.46 6.02 36.47
CA LEU A 84 -9.23 7.25 36.29
C LEU A 84 -8.65 8.11 35.15
N LEU A 85 -7.34 8.11 34.96
CA LEU A 85 -6.68 8.74 33.81
C LEU A 85 -7.12 8.10 32.49
N HIS A 86 -7.22 6.78 32.40
CA HIS A 86 -7.75 6.10 31.20
C HIS A 86 -9.22 6.44 30.94
N ARG A 87 -10.06 6.53 31.99
CA ARG A 87 -11.44 6.97 31.85
C ARG A 87 -11.54 8.43 31.41
N LEU A 88 -10.68 9.31 31.93
CA LEU A 88 -10.59 10.71 31.51
C LEU A 88 -10.13 10.82 30.06
N ALA A 89 -9.06 10.12 29.68
CA ALA A 89 -8.48 10.09 28.34
C ALA A 89 -9.52 9.70 27.26
N SER A 90 -10.41 8.75 27.56
CA SER A 90 -11.48 8.35 26.64
C SER A 90 -12.51 9.44 26.34
N ARG A 91 -12.56 10.50 27.16
CA ARG A 91 -13.51 11.62 27.05
C ARG A 91 -12.88 12.88 26.47
N LEU A 92 -11.55 12.96 26.43
CA LEU A 92 -10.82 14.13 25.98
C LEU A 92 -10.81 14.26 24.44
N PRO A 93 -10.77 15.49 23.91
CA PRO A 93 -10.40 15.73 22.53
C PRO A 93 -8.90 15.50 22.29
N PRO A 94 -8.47 15.30 21.04
CA PRO A 94 -7.07 14.97 20.69
C PRO A 94 -6.01 15.92 21.28
N ALA A 95 -6.19 17.24 21.21
CA ALA A 95 -5.19 18.18 21.74
C ALA A 95 -5.03 18.07 23.26
N ALA A 96 -6.13 17.96 24.00
CA ALA A 96 -6.09 17.79 25.45
C ALA A 96 -5.55 16.40 25.86
N LEU A 97 -5.84 15.36 25.06
CA LEU A 97 -5.26 14.03 25.27
C LEU A 97 -3.75 14.05 25.06
N GLU A 98 -3.24 14.81 24.10
CA GLU A 98 -1.82 14.96 23.83
C GLU A 98 -1.07 15.63 25.00
N SER A 99 -1.63 16.71 25.54
CA SER A 99 -1.08 17.37 26.73
C SER A 99 -1.10 16.45 27.95
N LEU A 100 -2.18 15.68 28.14
CA LEU A 100 -2.26 14.68 29.20
C LEU A 100 -1.25 13.54 29.00
N HIS A 101 -1.04 13.10 27.76
CA HIS A 101 -0.07 12.05 27.43
C HIS A 101 1.35 12.51 27.80
N HIS A 102 1.75 13.71 27.38
CA HIS A 102 3.05 14.28 27.75
C HIS A 102 3.24 14.40 29.26
N ALA A 103 2.23 14.91 29.97
CA ALA A 103 2.25 15.05 31.42
C ALA A 103 2.37 13.69 32.14
N ALA A 104 1.63 12.67 31.68
CA ALA A 104 1.69 11.33 32.23
C ALA A 104 3.03 10.64 31.95
N HIS A 105 3.62 10.86 30.77
CA HIS A 105 4.94 10.36 30.42
C HIS A 105 6.02 11.02 31.29
N ALA A 106 5.95 12.33 31.52
CA ALA A 106 6.85 13.05 32.43
C ALA A 106 6.78 12.49 33.87
N ARG A 107 5.58 12.17 34.37
CA ARG A 107 5.37 11.47 35.66
C ARG A 107 6.04 10.09 35.70
N CYS A 108 5.95 9.31 34.62
CA CYS A 108 6.63 8.02 34.52
C CYS A 108 8.17 8.19 34.59
N CYS A 109 8.72 9.15 33.84
CA CYS A 109 10.17 9.40 33.78
C CYS A 109 10.75 9.93 35.10
N SER A 110 10.08 10.88 35.76
CA SER A 110 10.55 11.45 37.04
C SER A 110 10.58 10.42 38.16
N SER A 111 9.67 9.45 38.17
CA SER A 111 9.67 8.35 39.14
C SER A 111 10.86 7.39 38.97
N ALA A 112 11.39 7.24 37.74
CA ALA A 112 12.53 6.39 37.44
C ALA A 112 13.85 6.99 37.95
N ASP A 113 14.04 8.31 37.79
CA ASP A 113 15.27 9.00 38.20
C ASP A 113 15.45 9.07 39.72
N THR A 114 14.36 9.14 40.51
CA THR A 114 14.43 9.07 41.98
C THR A 114 14.93 7.73 42.53
N THR A 115 14.99 6.68 41.71
CA THR A 115 15.54 5.37 42.14
C THR A 115 17.01 5.16 41.75
N ALA A 116 17.61 6.06 40.96
CA ALA A 116 18.99 5.94 40.50
C ALA A 116 20.02 6.61 41.46
N GLY A 117 19.57 7.35 42.47
CA GLY A 117 20.42 8.18 43.34
C GLY A 117 20.96 7.54 44.64
N LEU A 118 20.66 6.27 44.94
CA LEU A 118 21.18 5.60 46.14
C LEU A 118 21.98 4.35 45.77
N GLY A 119 23.29 4.52 45.65
CA GLY A 119 24.23 3.44 45.37
C GLY A 119 24.38 2.47 46.55
N GLY A 120 24.27 1.17 46.25
CA GLY A 120 24.80 0.08 47.03
C GLY A 120 25.31 -1.00 46.07
N GLN A 121 26.61 -1.29 46.11
CA GLN A 121 27.23 -2.41 45.40
C GLN A 121 26.56 -3.71 45.86
N ASP A 122 25.93 -4.44 44.94
CA ASP A 122 25.95 -5.90 44.98
C ASP A 122 25.66 -6.47 43.58
N GLY A 123 26.54 -7.39 43.18
CA GLY A 123 26.57 -8.00 41.87
C GLY A 123 25.40 -8.96 41.59
N HIS A 124 25.14 -9.11 40.30
CA HIS A 124 24.34 -10.17 39.67
C HIS A 124 22.84 -10.25 40.03
N ARG A 125 22.01 -9.58 39.21
CA ARG A 125 20.78 -10.16 38.63
C ARG A 125 20.31 -9.31 37.45
N ARG A 126 20.21 -9.94 36.27
CA ARG A 126 19.66 -9.35 35.03
C ARG A 126 18.29 -8.73 35.32
N GLY A 127 18.19 -7.41 35.16
CA GLY A 127 17.00 -6.61 35.46
C GLY A 127 15.83 -6.92 34.53
N ARG A 128 14.91 -7.75 35.00
CA ARG A 128 13.48 -7.67 34.64
C ARG A 128 12.85 -6.64 35.56
N LYS A 129 12.57 -5.43 35.05
CA LYS A 129 11.51 -4.50 35.50
C LYS A 129 11.62 -3.18 34.71
N ARG A 130 11.21 -3.19 33.43
CA ARG A 130 10.54 -2.02 32.85
C ARG A 130 9.10 -2.09 33.36
N SER A 131 8.74 -1.26 34.33
CA SER A 131 7.34 -1.17 34.77
C SER A 131 6.49 -0.73 33.59
N ARG A 132 5.32 -1.34 33.44
CA ARG A 132 4.28 -0.94 32.49
C ARG A 132 3.95 0.55 32.72
N CYS A 133 4.51 1.46 31.92
CA CYS A 133 3.84 2.74 31.70
C CYS A 133 2.68 2.36 30.79
N GLU A 134 1.48 2.29 31.35
CA GLU A 134 0.26 2.00 30.60
C GLU A 134 0.12 3.09 29.51
N ASP A 135 -0.26 2.74 28.29
CA ASP A 135 -0.24 3.66 27.14
C ASP A 135 -1.68 4.03 26.76
N PHE A 136 -1.95 5.32 26.49
CA PHE A 136 -3.25 5.83 26.04
C PHE A 136 -3.65 5.38 24.63
N ASN A 137 -2.92 4.45 24.02
CA ASN A 137 -3.13 3.91 22.68
C ASN A 137 -4.58 3.47 22.38
N THR A 138 -5.32 2.95 23.37
CA THR A 138 -6.75 2.57 23.21
C THR A 138 -7.69 3.78 23.06
N ALA A 139 -7.38 4.89 23.74
CA ALA A 139 -8.10 6.15 23.59
C ALA A 139 -7.80 6.76 22.21
N TRP A 140 -6.54 6.75 21.79
CA TRP A 140 -6.14 7.17 20.44
C TRP A 140 -6.80 6.36 19.33
N GLN A 141 -6.86 5.03 19.47
CA GLN A 141 -7.57 4.17 18.53
C GLN A 141 -9.07 4.53 18.41
N SER A 142 -9.69 4.87 19.54
CA SER A 142 -11.11 5.24 19.59
C SER A 142 -11.35 6.58 18.89
N LEU A 143 -10.50 7.57 19.14
CA LEU A 143 -10.54 8.88 18.45
C LEU A 143 -10.28 8.73 16.94
N PHE A 144 -9.33 7.90 16.54
CA PHE A 144 -9.05 7.63 15.13
C PHE A 144 -10.27 7.03 14.42
N LYS A 145 -10.89 6.00 15.00
CA LYS A 145 -12.10 5.37 14.44
C LYS A 145 -13.31 6.31 14.41
N LEU A 146 -13.41 7.20 15.40
CA LEU A 146 -14.49 8.20 15.46
C LEU A 146 -14.37 9.21 14.32
N ARG A 147 -13.17 9.73 14.05
CA ARG A 147 -12.92 10.70 12.97
C ARG A 147 -12.91 10.03 11.58
N TRP A 148 -12.41 8.79 11.48
CA TRP A 148 -12.25 8.05 10.23
C TRP A 148 -12.84 6.62 10.29
N PRO A 149 -14.17 6.47 10.18
CA PRO A 149 -14.87 5.18 10.35
C PRO A 149 -14.65 4.19 9.18
N LEU A 150 -14.34 4.68 7.97
CA LEU A 150 -13.99 3.86 6.81
C LEU A 150 -12.47 3.57 6.88
N GLY A 151 -12.12 2.51 7.61
CA GLY A 151 -10.75 2.20 8.00
C GLY A 151 -9.75 2.15 6.84
N VAL A 152 -8.69 2.96 6.96
CA VAL A 152 -7.40 2.72 6.30
C VAL A 152 -6.86 1.41 6.87
N LYS A 153 -6.59 0.42 6.01
CA LYS A 153 -5.89 -0.80 6.46
C LYS A 153 -4.48 -0.38 6.89
N PRO A 154 -4.03 -0.67 8.13
CA PRO A 154 -2.64 -0.47 8.48
C PRO A 154 -1.80 -1.29 7.51
N GLY A 155 -0.76 -0.67 6.95
CA GLY A 155 0.20 -1.33 6.05
C GLY A 155 0.65 -2.65 6.68
N ARG A 156 0.60 -3.72 5.89
CA ARG A 156 1.05 -5.05 6.32
C ARG A 156 2.57 -5.02 6.46
N ASP A 157 3.06 -4.66 7.63
CA ASP A 157 4.36 -5.10 8.13
C ASP A 157 4.18 -5.56 9.58
N SER A 158 4.63 -6.78 9.83
CA SER A 158 4.27 -7.62 10.97
C SER A 158 4.95 -7.22 12.29
N VAL A 159 4.25 -7.49 13.41
CA VAL A 159 4.74 -7.64 14.80
C VAL A 159 4.90 -6.38 15.68
N ILE A 160 4.65 -5.16 15.19
CA ILE A 160 4.73 -3.95 16.04
C ILE A 160 3.33 -3.52 16.50
N THR A 161 3.17 -3.25 17.80
CA THR A 161 1.96 -2.58 18.34
C THR A 161 1.75 -1.27 17.58
N VAL A 162 0.63 -1.14 16.87
CA VAL A 162 0.30 0.08 16.13
C VAL A 162 0.26 1.27 17.10
N ASP A 163 1.11 2.24 16.86
CA ASP A 163 1.10 3.52 17.56
C ASP A 163 0.00 4.40 16.95
N TRP A 164 -1.17 4.41 17.62
CA TRP A 164 -2.33 5.16 17.14
C TRP A 164 -2.17 6.67 17.32
N GLN A 165 -1.31 7.13 18.23
CA GLN A 165 -1.01 8.54 18.41
C GLN A 165 -0.26 9.07 17.21
N LEU A 166 0.82 8.38 16.81
CA LEU A 166 1.60 8.71 15.61
C LEU A 166 0.70 8.73 14.36
N GLN A 167 -0.12 7.68 14.16
CA GLN A 167 -1.02 7.61 13.01
C GLN A 167 -2.10 8.70 13.01
N TYR A 168 -2.62 9.07 14.18
CA TYR A 168 -3.62 10.13 14.29
C TYR A 168 -3.04 11.47 13.85
N TRP A 169 -1.88 11.83 14.39
CA TRP A 169 -1.24 13.12 14.09
C TRP A 169 -0.69 13.18 12.67
N GLU A 170 -0.07 12.10 12.17
CA GLU A 170 0.39 12.04 10.78
C GLU A 170 -0.77 12.22 9.80
N LYS A 171 -1.89 11.52 10.01
CA LYS A 171 -3.08 11.66 9.16
C LYS A 171 -3.71 13.05 9.26
N HIS A 172 -3.74 13.61 10.48
CA HIS A 172 -4.22 14.97 10.69
C HIS A 172 -3.37 16.02 9.94
N LEU A 173 -2.04 15.93 10.05
CA LEU A 173 -1.12 16.80 9.33
C LEU A 173 -1.26 16.66 7.82
N GLN A 174 -1.49 15.44 7.33
CA GLN A 174 -1.75 15.22 5.90
C GLN A 174 -3.03 15.93 5.44
N GLU A 175 -4.12 15.89 6.23
CA GLU A 175 -5.36 16.63 5.91
C GLU A 175 -5.13 18.15 5.90
N CYS A 176 -4.33 18.66 6.84
CA CYS A 176 -3.97 20.09 6.86
C CYS A 176 -3.17 20.50 5.62
N LEU A 177 -2.21 19.67 5.19
CA LEU A 177 -1.43 19.91 3.99
C LEU A 177 -2.28 19.78 2.73
N ASP A 178 -3.22 18.83 2.69
CA ASP A 178 -4.13 18.66 1.55
C ASP A 178 -5.06 19.88 1.40
N GLU A 179 -5.63 20.38 2.50
CA GLU A 179 -6.47 21.59 2.49
C GLU A 179 -5.64 22.84 2.13
N ALA A 180 -4.41 22.94 2.63
CA ALA A 180 -3.50 24.01 2.28
C ALA A 180 -3.13 23.98 0.79
N ALA A 181 -2.90 22.79 0.21
CA ALA A 181 -2.65 22.63 -1.21
C ALA A 181 -3.86 23.06 -2.06
N GLU A 182 -5.08 22.66 -1.69
CA GLU A 182 -6.31 23.07 -2.37
C GLU A 182 -6.48 24.60 -2.36
N SER A 183 -6.19 25.22 -1.21
CA SER A 183 -6.26 26.68 -1.05
C SER A 183 -5.19 27.39 -1.88
N ALA A 184 -3.96 26.88 -1.89
CA ALA A 184 -2.84 27.45 -2.63
C ALA A 184 -2.96 27.28 -4.15
N LEU A 185 -3.74 26.30 -4.64
CA LEU A 185 -4.03 26.10 -6.06
C LEU A 185 -5.02 27.12 -6.64
N LEU A 186 -5.72 27.89 -5.80
CA LEU A 186 -6.68 28.89 -6.27
C LEU A 186 -5.94 30.07 -6.93
N PRO A 187 -6.36 30.54 -8.13
CA PRO A 187 -5.72 31.67 -8.82
C PRO A 187 -5.70 32.97 -8.02
N SER A 188 -6.58 33.09 -7.02
CA SER A 188 -6.71 34.25 -6.13
C SER A 188 -5.76 34.21 -4.92
N PHE A 189 -5.00 33.12 -4.74
CA PHE A 189 -4.12 32.98 -3.60
C PHE A 189 -2.87 33.86 -3.75
N CYS A 190 -2.69 34.78 -2.80
CA CYS A 190 -1.55 35.68 -2.69
C CYS A 190 -1.14 35.70 -1.21
N GLY A 191 -0.19 34.86 -0.78
CA GLY A 191 0.24 34.80 0.61
C GLY A 191 1.29 33.72 0.91
N GLY A 192 1.79 33.69 2.14
CA GLY A 192 2.67 32.63 2.64
C GLY A 192 1.88 31.36 2.96
N ILE A 193 2.46 30.19 2.67
CA ILE A 193 1.84 28.89 2.87
C ILE A 193 1.57 28.63 4.36
N GLY A 194 2.48 29.08 5.23
CA GLY A 194 2.34 28.93 6.68
C GLY A 194 1.19 29.75 7.27
N GLU A 195 0.79 30.83 6.59
CA GLU A 195 -0.28 31.71 7.03
C GLU A 195 -1.69 31.21 6.67
N LEU A 196 -1.78 30.13 5.90
CA LEU A 196 -3.05 29.51 5.54
C LEU A 196 -3.79 29.04 6.80
N SER A 197 -5.05 29.46 6.92
CA SER A 197 -5.94 29.03 7.99
C SER A 197 -6.65 27.74 7.57
N ILE A 198 -6.47 26.70 8.38
CA ILE A 198 -7.16 25.43 8.27
C ILE A 198 -8.63 25.59 8.68
N SER A 199 -9.52 24.87 8.01
CA SER A 199 -10.96 24.96 8.19
C SER A 199 -11.42 24.60 9.59
N ALA A 200 -12.52 25.25 10.01
CA ALA A 200 -13.19 24.95 11.27
C ALA A 200 -13.60 23.47 11.39
N LYS A 201 -13.82 22.75 10.27
CA LYS A 201 -14.15 21.32 10.27
C LYS A 201 -13.00 20.49 10.83
N ILE A 202 -11.79 20.71 10.33
CA ILE A 202 -10.58 20.03 10.81
C ILE A 202 -10.29 20.48 12.25
N MET A 203 -10.36 21.77 12.53
CA MET A 203 -10.04 22.31 13.86
C MET A 203 -11.01 21.84 14.96
N ASN A 204 -12.31 21.78 14.68
CA ASN A 204 -13.31 21.27 15.63
C ASN A 204 -13.10 19.80 15.99
N SER A 205 -12.51 19.01 15.08
CA SER A 205 -12.19 17.61 15.37
C SER A 205 -11.04 17.43 16.37
N ILE A 206 -10.18 18.45 16.51
CA ILE A 206 -8.99 18.44 17.40
C ILE A 206 -9.31 19.06 18.76
N TYR A 207 -10.03 20.19 18.76
CA TYR A 207 -10.23 21.00 19.96
C TYR A 207 -11.65 20.90 20.53
N ARG A 208 -12.65 20.45 19.75
CA ARG A 208 -14.08 20.39 20.16
C ARG A 208 -14.57 21.68 20.85
N CYS A 209 -14.12 22.83 20.37
CA CYS A 209 -14.43 24.14 20.93
C CYS A 209 -14.88 25.09 19.81
N GLU A 210 -15.86 25.95 20.07
CA GLU A 210 -16.39 26.91 19.08
C GLU A 210 -15.49 28.17 18.92
N ASP A 211 -14.72 28.52 19.96
CA ASP A 211 -13.86 29.71 20.00
C ASP A 211 -12.38 29.33 19.93
N ILE A 212 -11.92 28.92 18.74
CA ILE A 212 -10.51 28.60 18.50
C ILE A 212 -9.76 29.88 18.12
N SER A 213 -8.64 30.15 18.78
CA SER A 213 -7.75 31.26 18.41
C SER A 213 -7.32 31.16 16.93
N GLN A 214 -7.37 32.28 16.21
CA GLN A 214 -6.90 32.36 14.81
C GLN A 214 -5.44 31.94 14.64
N GLN A 215 -4.62 31.95 15.70
CA GLN A 215 -3.25 31.46 15.64
C GLN A 215 -3.19 29.93 15.60
N HIS A 216 -4.10 29.24 16.28
CA HIS A 216 -4.15 27.78 16.31
C HIS A 216 -4.64 27.21 14.97
N SER A 217 -5.41 27.97 14.18
CA SER A 217 -5.84 27.53 12.85
C SER A 217 -4.77 27.67 11.77
N ARG A 218 -3.66 28.37 12.03
CA ARG A 218 -2.57 28.52 11.03
C ARG A 218 -1.82 27.22 10.81
N LEU A 219 -1.47 26.95 9.55
CA LEU A 219 -0.67 25.76 9.19
C LEU A 219 0.68 25.74 9.91
N THR A 220 1.36 26.90 10.06
CA THR A 220 2.62 27.00 10.81
C THR A 220 2.47 26.47 12.24
N TYR A 221 1.37 26.83 12.91
CA TYR A 221 1.11 26.34 14.26
C TYR A 221 1.01 24.81 14.21
N GLN A 222 0.09 24.25 13.42
CA GLN A 222 -0.12 22.80 13.34
C GLN A 222 1.17 22.00 13.05
N LEU A 223 2.01 22.47 12.14
CA LEU A 223 3.28 21.81 11.83
C LEU A 223 4.32 21.97 12.94
N SER A 224 4.44 23.13 13.58
CA SER A 224 5.31 23.31 14.75
C SER A 224 4.86 22.48 15.96
N SER A 225 3.56 22.26 16.08
CA SER A 225 2.89 21.51 17.15
C SER A 225 3.16 20.02 17.08
N PHE A 226 2.87 19.46 15.90
CA PHE A 226 2.66 18.04 15.72
C PHE A 226 3.64 17.47 14.69
N GLY A 227 4.49 18.29 14.06
CA GLY A 227 5.46 17.86 13.06
C GLY A 227 6.48 16.84 13.57
N CYS A 228 6.71 16.76 14.87
CA CYS A 228 7.56 15.73 15.47
C CYS A 228 7.04 14.30 15.19
N TYR A 229 5.73 14.14 14.99
CA TYR A 229 5.05 12.88 14.64
C TYR A 229 5.06 12.59 13.14
N ALA A 230 5.39 13.56 12.29
CA ALA A 230 5.41 13.34 10.84
C ALA A 230 6.56 12.40 10.45
N ARG A 231 6.22 11.22 9.91
CA ARG A 231 7.17 10.28 9.31
C ARG A 231 6.89 10.08 7.83
N CYS A 232 5.63 10.10 7.42
CA CYS A 232 5.19 9.96 6.04
C CYS A 232 4.35 11.15 5.62
N LEU A 233 4.77 11.89 4.59
CA LEU A 233 4.01 13.03 4.06
C LEU A 233 3.92 12.98 2.55
N ARG A 234 2.76 13.44 2.05
CA ARG A 234 2.47 13.64 0.64
C ARG A 234 2.34 15.15 0.37
N LEU A 235 3.18 15.65 -0.51
CA LEU A 235 3.29 17.07 -0.83
C LEU A 235 2.96 17.31 -2.30
N GLN A 236 2.04 18.23 -2.56
CA GLN A 236 1.77 18.72 -3.91
C GLN A 236 2.82 19.77 -4.29
N GLY A 237 3.13 19.90 -5.59
CA GLY A 237 4.15 20.83 -6.08
C GLY A 237 3.98 22.27 -5.63
N VAL A 238 2.73 22.74 -5.49
CA VAL A 238 2.41 24.08 -4.97
C VAL A 238 2.95 24.32 -3.56
N LEU A 239 3.09 23.26 -2.76
CA LEU A 239 3.62 23.32 -1.41
C LEU A 239 5.14 23.16 -1.37
N CYS A 240 5.81 22.84 -2.47
CA CYS A 240 7.26 22.65 -2.49
C CYS A 240 7.98 23.99 -2.62
N THR A 241 7.96 24.81 -1.57
CA THR A 241 8.64 26.11 -1.50
C THR A 241 9.71 26.12 -0.40
N ALA A 242 10.53 27.17 -0.38
CA ALA A 242 11.50 27.39 0.70
C ALA A 242 10.82 27.53 2.08
N GLU A 243 9.62 28.11 2.12
CA GLU A 243 8.84 28.25 3.36
C GLU A 243 8.46 26.87 3.94
N THR A 244 8.05 25.93 3.09
CA THR A 244 7.72 24.58 3.53
C THR A 244 8.94 23.82 4.07
N TYR A 245 10.14 24.12 3.57
CA TYR A 245 11.37 23.64 4.18
C TYR A 245 11.52 24.16 5.62
N ASP A 246 11.33 25.46 5.87
CA ASP A 246 11.44 26.03 7.21
C ASP A 246 10.39 25.43 8.18
N LEU A 247 9.20 25.10 7.67
CA LEU A 247 8.13 24.48 8.44
C LEU A 247 8.41 23.01 8.78
N LEU A 248 9.11 22.28 7.91
CA LEU A 248 9.32 20.83 8.05
C LEU A 248 10.71 20.45 8.57
N GLN A 249 11.64 21.40 8.72
CA GLN A 249 13.03 21.11 9.13
C GLN A 249 13.17 20.31 10.43
N HIS A 250 12.21 20.43 11.36
CA HIS A 250 12.23 19.73 12.65
C HIS A 250 11.60 18.32 12.59
N CYS A 251 11.00 17.95 11.46
CA CYS A 251 10.42 16.63 11.25
C CYS A 251 11.52 15.59 10.99
N LYS A 252 11.24 14.32 11.27
CA LYS A 252 12.14 13.20 10.90
C LYS A 252 11.48 12.36 9.82
N LEU A 253 11.34 12.93 8.63
CA LEU A 253 10.59 12.32 7.54
C LEU A 253 11.32 11.07 7.03
N GLU A 254 10.60 9.95 7.00
CA GLU A 254 11.07 8.66 6.50
C GLU A 254 10.52 8.35 5.11
N ARG A 255 9.33 8.84 4.78
CA ARG A 255 8.69 8.65 3.48
C ARG A 255 8.15 9.96 2.93
N LEU A 256 8.54 10.28 1.70
CA LEU A 256 8.03 11.46 1.00
C LEU A 256 7.43 11.08 -0.34
N MET A 257 6.22 11.56 -0.58
CA MET A 257 5.52 11.44 -1.85
C MET A 257 5.31 12.83 -2.45
N PHE A 258 5.91 13.10 -3.60
CA PHE A 258 5.75 14.35 -4.32
C PHE A 258 4.78 14.19 -5.47
N ILE A 259 3.79 15.09 -5.57
CA ILE A 259 2.74 15.04 -6.57
C ILE A 259 2.78 16.28 -7.43
N ARG A 260 2.81 16.09 -8.75
CA ARG A 260 2.74 17.17 -9.76
C ARG A 260 3.83 18.23 -9.58
N ILE A 261 5.09 17.81 -9.43
CA ILE A 261 6.24 18.72 -9.54
C ILE A 261 6.47 19.02 -11.02
N ILE A 262 6.25 20.26 -11.43
CA ILE A 262 6.28 20.69 -12.83
C ILE A 262 7.25 21.85 -13.04
N ALA A 263 7.32 22.79 -12.09
CA ALA A 263 8.09 24.02 -12.24
C ALA A 263 9.44 23.96 -11.51
N GLU A 264 10.45 24.66 -12.04
CA GLU A 264 11.79 24.73 -11.43
C GLU A 264 11.82 25.25 -9.98
N PRO A 265 11.04 26.26 -9.54
CA PRO A 265 11.02 26.64 -8.13
C PRO A 265 10.55 25.52 -7.21
N GLU A 266 9.60 24.69 -7.67
CA GLU A 266 9.11 23.53 -6.90
C GLU A 266 10.22 22.49 -6.73
N VAL A 267 11.01 22.25 -7.79
CA VAL A 267 12.18 21.36 -7.75
C VAL A 267 13.21 21.83 -6.72
N ASN A 268 13.44 23.14 -6.61
CA ASN A 268 14.36 23.69 -5.61
C ASN A 268 13.84 23.42 -4.18
N GLY A 269 12.54 23.62 -3.94
CA GLY A 269 11.91 23.29 -2.65
C GLY A 269 12.02 21.80 -2.32
N VAL A 270 11.77 20.92 -3.30
CA VAL A 270 11.99 19.47 -3.16
C VAL A 270 13.44 19.16 -2.78
N CYS A 271 14.42 19.75 -3.47
CA CYS A 271 15.84 19.51 -3.18
C CYS A 271 16.23 19.96 -1.76
N MET A 272 15.69 21.10 -1.29
CA MET A 272 15.92 21.57 0.09
C MET A 272 15.38 20.56 1.10
N LEU A 273 14.14 20.09 0.94
CA LEU A 273 13.53 19.09 1.81
C LEU A 273 14.29 17.76 1.81
N LEU A 274 14.69 17.27 0.64
CA LEU A 274 15.46 16.03 0.51
C LEU A 274 16.82 16.14 1.20
N SER A 275 17.51 17.27 1.05
CA SER A 275 18.81 17.48 1.69
C SER A 275 18.70 17.55 3.23
N CYS A 276 17.60 18.11 3.75
CA CYS A 276 17.30 18.20 5.18
C CYS A 276 17.10 16.83 5.83
N HIS A 277 16.40 15.93 5.14
CA HIS A 277 15.99 14.64 5.66
C HIS A 277 16.78 13.46 5.07
N ALA A 278 17.91 13.71 4.42
CA ALA A 278 18.67 12.68 3.70
C ALA A 278 19.08 11.49 4.59
N GLU A 279 19.29 11.70 5.89
CA GLU A 279 19.63 10.64 6.85
C GLU A 279 18.43 9.81 7.32
N THR A 280 17.23 10.40 7.37
CA THR A 280 16.01 9.74 7.85
C THR A 280 15.21 9.10 6.74
N LEU A 281 15.36 9.57 5.49
CA LEU A 281 14.56 9.12 4.36
C LEU A 281 14.86 7.67 3.95
N LEU A 282 13.80 6.87 3.93
CA LEU A 282 13.78 5.46 3.52
C LEU A 282 13.01 5.24 2.21
N SER A 283 11.99 6.06 1.92
CA SER A 283 11.16 5.92 0.71
C SER A 283 10.96 7.26 0.03
N LEU A 284 11.11 7.27 -1.29
CA LEU A 284 10.86 8.43 -2.12
C LEU A 284 9.95 8.06 -3.28
N GLU A 285 8.88 8.83 -3.46
CA GLU A 285 7.88 8.61 -4.49
C GLU A 285 7.56 9.90 -5.24
N PHE A 286 7.49 9.81 -6.57
CA PHE A 286 7.10 10.90 -7.45
C PHE A 286 5.93 10.48 -8.33
N ILE A 287 4.85 11.27 -8.31
CA ILE A 287 3.61 10.98 -9.05
C ILE A 287 3.26 12.18 -9.93
N HIS A 288 3.06 11.95 -11.23
CA HIS A 288 2.72 12.99 -12.21
C HIS A 288 3.72 14.16 -12.30
N CYS A 289 5.01 13.90 -12.07
CA CYS A 289 6.08 14.89 -12.08
C CYS A 289 6.80 15.00 -13.43
N GLN A 290 7.41 16.15 -13.72
CA GLN A 290 8.31 16.37 -14.87
C GLN A 290 9.77 16.28 -14.41
N LEU A 291 10.32 15.07 -14.44
CA LEU A 291 11.64 14.73 -13.91
C LEU A 291 12.68 14.58 -15.03
N TYR A 292 12.75 15.56 -15.94
CA TYR A 292 13.75 15.55 -17.02
C TYR A 292 15.18 15.45 -16.46
N PRO A 293 16.18 15.01 -17.26
CA PRO A 293 17.48 14.58 -16.74
C PRO A 293 18.18 15.58 -15.80
N ALA A 294 18.14 16.88 -16.13
CA ALA A 294 18.75 17.91 -15.29
C ALA A 294 18.04 18.10 -13.93
N VAL A 295 16.72 17.91 -13.87
CA VAL A 295 15.96 17.92 -12.60
C VAL A 295 16.26 16.66 -11.80
N MET A 296 16.30 15.50 -12.46
CA MET A 296 16.66 14.26 -11.81
C MET A 296 18.07 14.32 -11.22
N ASP A 297 19.03 14.93 -11.93
CA ASP A 297 20.37 15.16 -11.44
C ASP A 297 20.38 16.03 -10.18
N LYS A 298 19.62 17.14 -10.15
CA LYS A 298 19.49 18.00 -8.96
C LYS A 298 18.91 17.23 -7.77
N ILE A 299 17.84 16.45 -8.00
CA ILE A 299 17.19 15.63 -6.96
C ILE A 299 18.16 14.56 -6.42
N CYS A 300 18.84 13.84 -7.31
CA CYS A 300 19.81 12.81 -6.91
C CYS A 300 20.99 13.42 -6.13
N MET A 301 21.47 14.59 -6.52
CA MET A 301 22.52 15.32 -5.79
C MET A 301 22.08 15.83 -4.42
N ALA A 302 20.79 16.14 -4.24
CA ALA A 302 20.25 16.54 -2.93
C ALA A 302 20.22 15.36 -1.95
N VAL A 303 19.93 14.15 -2.44
CA VAL A 303 19.93 12.92 -1.64
C VAL A 303 21.36 12.41 -1.40
N LEU A 304 22.19 12.38 -2.44
CA LEU A 304 23.61 12.02 -2.37
C LEU A 304 24.41 13.20 -1.83
N GLN A 305 24.37 13.41 -0.51
CA GLN A 305 25.15 14.46 0.15
C GLN A 305 26.63 14.43 -0.28
N LYS A 306 27.24 15.61 -0.46
CA LYS A 306 28.60 15.76 -0.99
C LYS A 306 29.61 14.93 -0.17
N GLY A 307 30.17 13.89 -0.79
CA GLY A 307 31.19 13.03 -0.21
C GLY A 307 30.70 11.64 0.23
N SER A 308 29.38 11.42 0.30
CA SER A 308 28.80 10.13 0.65
C SER A 308 28.70 9.21 -0.57
N GLN A 309 29.20 7.97 -0.43
CA GLN A 309 29.18 6.94 -1.48
C GLN A 309 27.95 6.01 -1.38
N SER A 310 26.98 6.36 -0.54
CA SER A 310 25.77 5.55 -0.29
C SER A 310 24.64 6.40 0.25
N HIS A 311 23.40 6.07 -0.12
CA HIS A 311 22.18 6.66 0.42
C HIS A 311 21.42 5.68 1.31
N GLY A 312 20.58 6.18 2.22
CA GLY A 312 19.70 5.36 3.08
C GLY A 312 18.41 4.86 2.41
N ILE A 313 18.11 5.35 1.20
CA ILE A 313 16.84 5.07 0.51
C ILE A 313 16.70 3.58 0.15
N LYS A 314 15.61 2.99 0.65
CA LYS A 314 15.20 1.60 0.40
C LYS A 314 14.21 1.47 -0.75
N GLN A 315 13.41 2.50 -1.02
CA GLN A 315 12.37 2.46 -2.04
C GLN A 315 12.39 3.75 -2.87
N LEU A 316 12.45 3.61 -4.20
CA LEU A 316 12.26 4.70 -5.15
C LEU A 316 11.13 4.35 -6.11
N ARG A 317 10.08 5.15 -6.13
CA ARG A 317 8.93 5.00 -7.03
C ARG A 317 8.76 6.25 -7.89
N ILE A 318 8.65 6.04 -9.20
CA ILE A 318 8.36 7.09 -10.17
C ILE A 318 7.15 6.59 -10.98
N ILE A 319 6.02 7.26 -10.81
CA ILE A 319 4.71 6.85 -11.30
C ILE A 319 4.16 7.94 -12.20
N SER A 320 3.81 7.61 -13.44
CA SER A 320 3.22 8.52 -14.42
C SER A 320 3.99 9.84 -14.56
N SER A 321 5.32 9.80 -14.38
CA SER A 321 6.21 10.96 -14.32
C SER A 321 7.26 10.88 -15.41
N ARG A 322 7.40 11.95 -16.20
CA ARG A 322 8.28 11.92 -17.39
C ARG A 322 9.73 12.08 -16.98
N ILE A 323 10.58 11.12 -17.31
CA ILE A 323 12.02 11.19 -16.98
C ILE A 323 12.88 11.62 -18.19
N CYS A 324 12.38 11.46 -19.42
CA CYS A 324 13.14 11.75 -20.63
C CYS A 324 12.67 13.03 -21.34
N GLU A 325 13.62 13.76 -21.93
CA GLU A 325 13.33 14.92 -22.78
C GLU A 325 13.16 14.47 -24.24
N THR A 326 12.07 14.89 -24.89
CA THR A 326 11.62 14.40 -26.21
C THR A 326 12.62 14.57 -27.37
N ARG A 327 13.71 15.32 -27.20
CA ARG A 327 14.64 15.69 -28.28
C ARG A 327 16.11 15.35 -28.01
N SER A 328 16.47 14.86 -26.83
CA SER A 328 17.85 14.70 -26.41
C SER A 328 18.10 13.32 -25.82
N LEU A 329 19.15 12.63 -26.27
CA LEU A 329 19.68 11.39 -25.68
C LEU A 329 20.39 11.66 -24.34
N THR A 330 20.09 12.77 -23.66
CA THR A 330 20.71 13.11 -22.39
C THR A 330 20.19 12.18 -21.32
N ILE A 331 21.13 11.46 -20.73
CA ILE A 331 20.89 10.51 -19.65
C ILE A 331 21.28 11.21 -18.35
N SER A 332 20.43 11.10 -17.33
CA SER A 332 20.74 11.62 -15.99
C SER A 332 21.92 10.84 -15.40
N ALA A 333 23.10 11.46 -15.36
CA ALA A 333 24.28 10.89 -14.73
C ALA A 333 24.07 10.76 -13.21
N GLY A 334 23.31 11.67 -12.61
CA GLY A 334 22.91 11.65 -11.22
C GLY A 334 22.08 10.41 -10.86
N LEU A 335 21.10 10.03 -11.69
CA LEU A 335 20.31 8.82 -11.44
C LEU A 335 21.16 7.55 -11.58
N LEU A 336 22.03 7.48 -12.58
CA LEU A 336 22.91 6.32 -12.71
C LEU A 336 23.87 6.19 -11.53
N ASN A 337 24.41 7.31 -11.04
CA ASN A 337 25.25 7.33 -9.84
C ASN A 337 24.46 6.99 -8.56
N PHE A 338 23.20 7.41 -8.49
CA PHE A 338 22.28 7.02 -7.43
C PHE A 338 22.08 5.50 -7.43
N LEU A 339 21.74 4.91 -8.58
CA LEU A 339 21.52 3.47 -8.74
C LEU A 339 22.81 2.64 -8.56
N SER A 340 23.98 3.18 -8.89
CA SER A 340 25.26 2.49 -8.64
C SER A 340 25.61 2.45 -7.15
N SER A 341 25.17 3.46 -6.38
CA SER A 341 25.37 3.60 -4.93
C SER A 341 24.28 2.92 -4.09
N ALA A 342 23.35 2.21 -4.73
CA ALA A 342 22.08 1.76 -4.18
C ALA A 342 22.14 0.42 -3.40
N LYS A 343 23.12 0.23 -2.52
CA LYS A 343 23.23 -1.01 -1.72
C LYS A 343 22.01 -1.27 -0.82
N SER A 344 21.37 -0.21 -0.36
CA SER A 344 20.19 -0.22 0.51
C SER A 344 18.86 -0.30 -0.24
N LEU A 345 18.87 -0.10 -1.57
CA LEU A 345 17.66 -0.04 -2.37
C LEU A 345 17.10 -1.45 -2.57
N HIS A 346 15.87 -1.67 -2.10
CA HIS A 346 15.14 -2.92 -2.25
C HIS A 346 14.10 -2.86 -3.36
N LEU A 347 13.57 -1.67 -3.67
CA LEU A 347 12.53 -1.47 -4.67
C LEU A 347 12.86 -0.28 -5.58
N LEU A 348 12.80 -0.53 -6.87
CA LEU A 348 12.79 0.50 -7.92
C LEU A 348 11.54 0.28 -8.77
N SER A 349 10.67 1.29 -8.83
CA SER A 349 9.45 1.26 -9.65
C SER A 349 9.44 2.45 -10.60
N LEU A 350 9.37 2.17 -11.90
CA LEU A 350 9.31 3.12 -13.01
C LEU A 350 8.05 2.81 -13.83
N HIS A 351 6.90 3.21 -13.30
CA HIS A 351 5.59 2.99 -13.90
C HIS A 351 5.18 4.19 -14.75
N ASP A 352 4.74 3.96 -15.99
CA ASP A 352 4.27 5.02 -16.93
C ASP A 352 5.22 6.24 -16.96
N SER A 353 6.52 5.97 -16.99
CA SER A 353 7.55 7.01 -16.88
C SER A 353 7.99 7.58 -18.24
N LYS A 354 7.36 7.11 -19.33
CA LYS A 354 7.70 7.40 -20.73
C LYS A 354 9.20 7.24 -20.99
N LEU A 355 9.78 6.20 -20.41
CA LEU A 355 11.19 5.88 -20.56
C LEU A 355 11.51 5.67 -22.04
N GLN A 356 12.67 6.16 -22.47
CA GLN A 356 13.23 5.79 -23.76
C GLN A 356 13.98 4.46 -23.66
N SER A 357 13.98 3.70 -24.76
CA SER A 357 14.66 2.40 -24.87
C SER A 357 16.11 2.43 -24.40
N SER A 358 16.89 3.43 -24.81
CA SER A 358 18.30 3.60 -24.44
C SER A 358 18.48 3.85 -22.95
N TYR A 359 17.56 4.59 -22.33
CA TYR A 359 17.67 4.92 -20.92
C TYR A 359 17.34 3.72 -20.02
N ALA A 360 16.29 2.97 -20.37
CA ALA A 360 15.95 1.75 -19.65
C ALA A 360 17.05 0.67 -19.78
N GLN A 361 17.70 0.56 -20.94
CA GLN A 361 18.88 -0.30 -21.11
C GLN A 361 20.01 0.07 -20.14
N MET A 362 20.32 1.37 -20.03
CA MET A 362 21.37 1.83 -19.12
C MET A 362 21.02 1.58 -17.66
N ILE A 363 19.76 1.77 -17.27
CA ILE A 363 19.29 1.44 -15.91
C ILE A 363 19.53 -0.05 -15.62
N ILE A 364 19.10 -0.96 -16.51
CA ILE A 364 19.35 -2.39 -16.33
C ILE A 364 20.85 -2.68 -16.27
N HIS A 365 21.66 -2.08 -17.14
CA HIS A 365 23.10 -2.31 -17.15
C HIS A 365 23.76 -1.82 -15.85
N THR A 366 23.43 -0.61 -15.41
CA THR A 366 23.94 -0.03 -14.16
C THR A 366 23.51 -0.85 -12.95
N LEU A 367 22.26 -1.34 -12.93
CA LEU A 367 21.78 -2.23 -11.88
C LEU A 367 22.50 -3.57 -11.90
N LEU A 368 22.76 -4.15 -13.08
CA LEU A 368 23.55 -5.38 -13.17
C LEU A 368 24.95 -5.13 -12.63
N GLU A 369 25.65 -4.09 -13.08
CA GLU A 369 27.01 -3.77 -12.64
C GLU A 369 27.12 -3.38 -11.16
N SER A 370 26.05 -2.86 -10.56
CA SER A 370 26.03 -2.51 -9.15
C SER A 370 25.68 -3.73 -8.30
N SER A 371 26.38 -3.92 -7.17
CA SER A 371 26.00 -4.91 -6.15
C SER A 371 24.77 -4.42 -5.37
N CYS A 372 23.67 -4.18 -6.08
CA CYS A 372 22.45 -3.60 -5.55
C CYS A 372 21.70 -4.66 -4.70
N GLY A 373 21.15 -4.22 -3.56
CA GLY A 373 20.28 -5.03 -2.70
C GLY A 373 18.85 -5.15 -3.22
N LEU A 374 18.64 -4.91 -4.53
CA LEU A 374 17.33 -4.77 -5.15
C LEU A 374 16.58 -6.10 -5.12
N GLN A 375 15.41 -6.10 -4.51
CA GLN A 375 14.51 -7.26 -4.45
C GLN A 375 13.43 -7.19 -5.53
N THR A 376 12.98 -5.98 -5.86
CA THR A 376 11.90 -5.72 -6.82
C THR A 376 12.32 -4.66 -7.82
N LEU A 377 12.25 -5.03 -9.10
CA LEU A 377 12.39 -4.12 -10.23
C LEU A 377 11.08 -4.10 -11.00
N GLU A 378 10.44 -2.93 -11.02
CA GLU A 378 9.24 -2.68 -11.80
C GLU A 378 9.55 -1.61 -12.84
N ILE A 379 9.43 -1.98 -14.11
CA ILE A 379 9.44 -1.06 -15.23
C ILE A 379 8.18 -1.41 -15.99
N SER A 380 7.09 -0.66 -15.83
CA SER A 380 5.79 -1.03 -16.41
C SER A 380 5.13 0.15 -17.13
N GLU A 381 4.28 -0.12 -18.11
CA GLU A 381 3.52 0.89 -18.85
C GLU A 381 4.39 1.93 -19.60
N ASN A 382 5.59 1.57 -20.05
CA ASN A 382 6.48 2.54 -20.74
C ASN A 382 6.42 2.46 -22.28
N ASN A 383 5.75 1.46 -22.87
CA ASN A 383 5.58 1.29 -24.33
C ASN A 383 6.88 1.56 -25.14
N MET A 384 7.87 0.69 -25.00
CA MET A 384 9.21 0.83 -25.59
C MET A 384 9.51 -0.30 -26.59
N PRO A 385 9.02 -0.27 -27.84
CA PRO A 385 9.27 -1.37 -28.78
C PRO A 385 10.75 -1.54 -29.12
N GLY A 386 11.22 -2.79 -29.15
CA GLY A 386 12.56 -3.15 -29.61
C GLY A 386 13.68 -2.67 -28.69
N TRP A 387 13.38 -2.38 -27.43
CA TRP A 387 14.38 -1.80 -26.53
C TRP A 387 15.37 -2.82 -25.99
N LEU A 388 15.05 -4.11 -25.94
CA LEU A 388 16.03 -5.12 -25.55
C LEU A 388 16.84 -5.57 -26.77
N SER A 389 16.20 -5.73 -27.93
CA SER A 389 16.86 -6.08 -29.20
C SER A 389 17.92 -5.06 -29.66
N LYS A 390 17.73 -3.76 -29.34
CA LYS A 390 18.75 -2.72 -29.57
C LYS A 390 20.00 -2.87 -28.69
N MET A 391 19.89 -3.54 -27.53
CA MET A 391 20.97 -3.67 -26.55
C MET A 391 22.16 -4.43 -27.12
N ASN A 392 21.92 -5.41 -28.00
CA ASN A 392 22.98 -6.16 -28.67
C ASN A 392 23.50 -5.48 -29.95
N ARG A 393 22.68 -4.67 -30.64
CA ARG A 393 23.06 -4.02 -31.92
C ARG A 393 23.94 -2.76 -31.74
N SER A 394 23.86 -2.04 -30.62
CA SER A 394 24.69 -0.84 -30.40
C SER A 394 26.12 -1.13 -29.90
N SER A 395 26.58 -2.38 -30.02
CA SER A 395 27.93 -2.83 -29.62
C SER A 395 29.09 -2.22 -30.43
N THR A 396 28.87 -1.13 -31.18
CA THR A 396 29.90 -0.43 -31.96
C THR A 396 30.52 0.77 -31.25
N SER A 397 30.17 1.04 -29.99
CA SER A 397 30.90 2.00 -29.16
C SER A 397 31.37 1.32 -27.88
N SER A 398 32.57 0.74 -27.97
CA SER A 398 33.50 0.36 -26.88
C SER A 398 32.88 -0.01 -25.51
N SER A 399 32.99 -1.30 -25.17
CA SER A 399 32.96 -1.89 -23.81
C SER A 399 31.64 -1.91 -23.03
N LEU A 400 30.67 -2.73 -23.44
CA LEU A 400 29.56 -3.17 -22.56
C LEU A 400 29.19 -4.64 -22.78
N ALA A 401 30.18 -5.50 -23.08
CA ALA A 401 30.00 -6.93 -22.89
C ALA A 401 29.78 -7.13 -21.38
N LEU A 402 28.54 -7.42 -20.98
CA LEU A 402 28.22 -7.71 -19.59
C LEU A 402 29.22 -8.77 -19.08
N LYS A 403 30.13 -8.37 -18.19
CA LYS A 403 31.14 -9.27 -17.63
C LYS A 403 30.43 -10.54 -17.13
N SER A 404 31.02 -11.70 -17.39
CA SER A 404 30.41 -13.03 -17.15
C SER A 404 30.00 -13.25 -15.69
N ASP A 405 30.59 -12.52 -14.75
CA ASP A 405 30.55 -12.85 -13.33
C ASP A 405 29.57 -12.00 -12.52
N ILE A 406 28.81 -11.12 -13.20
CA ILE A 406 27.92 -10.15 -12.54
C ILE A 406 26.48 -10.68 -12.57
N SER A 407 25.88 -10.84 -11.39
CA SER A 407 24.49 -11.28 -11.20
C SER A 407 23.77 -10.43 -10.15
N LEU A 408 22.48 -10.16 -10.38
CA LEU A 408 21.61 -9.51 -9.41
C LEU A 408 20.99 -10.58 -8.50
N SER A 409 21.80 -11.10 -7.57
CA SER A 409 21.39 -12.18 -6.68
C SER A 409 20.27 -11.78 -5.72
N SER A 410 20.07 -10.50 -5.42
CA SER A 410 19.00 -10.06 -4.52
C SER A 410 17.62 -10.01 -5.20
N LEU A 411 17.56 -9.95 -6.53
CA LEU A 411 16.33 -9.69 -7.26
C LEU A 411 15.43 -10.92 -7.27
N SER A 412 14.20 -10.73 -6.79
CA SER A 412 13.17 -11.78 -6.67
C SER A 412 11.92 -11.49 -7.49
N ILE A 413 11.64 -10.23 -7.78
CA ILE A 413 10.44 -9.80 -8.52
C ILE A 413 10.88 -8.90 -9.68
N LEU A 414 10.47 -9.27 -10.89
CA LEU A 414 10.66 -8.50 -12.11
C LEU A 414 9.29 -8.28 -12.79
N ASN A 415 8.86 -7.02 -12.86
CA ASN A 415 7.65 -6.62 -13.58
C ASN A 415 8.02 -5.77 -14.80
N LEU A 416 7.69 -6.29 -15.98
CA LEU A 416 7.88 -5.67 -17.29
C LEU A 416 6.55 -5.52 -18.05
N ARG A 417 5.41 -5.44 -17.35
CA ARG A 417 4.08 -5.32 -17.94
C ARG A 417 3.95 -4.08 -18.84
N ASN A 418 3.30 -4.25 -19.99
CA ASN A 418 2.98 -3.19 -20.95
C ASN A 418 4.18 -2.30 -21.37
N ASN A 419 5.29 -2.94 -21.74
CA ASN A 419 6.46 -2.26 -22.31
C ASN A 419 6.59 -2.45 -23.82
N ASN A 420 5.59 -3.03 -24.47
CA ASN A 420 5.61 -3.35 -25.89
C ASN A 420 6.79 -4.25 -26.31
N LEU A 421 7.15 -5.22 -25.45
CA LEU A 421 8.15 -6.24 -25.74
C LEU A 421 7.70 -7.09 -26.94
N GLN A 422 8.51 -7.12 -27.99
CA GLN A 422 8.30 -7.98 -29.15
C GLN A 422 8.97 -9.34 -28.95
N GLN A 423 8.68 -10.31 -29.83
CA GLN A 423 9.33 -11.64 -29.82
C GLN A 423 10.87 -11.58 -29.71
N ASP A 424 11.53 -10.68 -30.44
CA ASP A 424 13.00 -10.55 -30.47
C ASP A 424 13.54 -9.98 -29.15
N ASP A 425 12.74 -9.16 -28.45
CA ASP A 425 13.11 -8.60 -27.16
C ASP A 425 13.16 -9.69 -26.08
N VAL A 426 12.33 -10.73 -26.20
CA VAL A 426 12.30 -11.84 -25.23
C VAL A 426 13.53 -12.74 -25.35
N VAL A 427 14.09 -12.89 -26.55
CA VAL A 427 15.37 -13.59 -26.77
C VAL A 427 16.51 -12.90 -26.00
N ASP A 428 16.49 -11.56 -25.98
CA ASP A 428 17.48 -10.79 -25.24
C ASP A 428 17.17 -10.71 -23.75
N LEU A 429 15.89 -10.67 -23.37
CA LEU A 429 15.45 -10.80 -21.99
C LEU A 429 15.97 -12.10 -21.37
N HIS A 430 15.92 -13.22 -22.10
CA HIS A 430 16.47 -14.50 -21.65
C HIS A 430 17.94 -14.39 -21.17
N LYS A 431 18.78 -13.62 -21.86
CA LYS A 431 20.19 -13.39 -21.47
C LYS A 431 20.33 -12.61 -20.16
N ILE A 432 19.38 -11.72 -19.88
CA ILE A 432 19.30 -10.97 -18.62
C ILE A 432 18.77 -11.89 -17.51
N LEU A 433 17.71 -12.66 -17.77
CA LEU A 433 17.05 -13.55 -16.81
C LEU A 433 18.00 -14.59 -16.21
N ILE A 434 18.93 -15.15 -17.00
CA ILE A 434 19.96 -16.08 -16.49
C ILE A 434 20.87 -15.42 -15.43
N LYS A 435 21.00 -14.09 -15.44
CA LYS A 435 21.77 -13.31 -14.45
C LYS A 435 20.95 -12.94 -13.22
N LEU A 436 19.71 -13.39 -13.13
CA LEU A 436 18.78 -13.19 -12.02
C LEU A 436 18.53 -14.54 -11.33
N PRO A 437 19.53 -15.12 -10.65
CA PRO A 437 19.46 -16.50 -10.21
C PRO A 437 18.34 -16.75 -9.20
N ASN A 438 17.91 -15.73 -8.44
CA ASN A 438 16.89 -15.82 -7.39
C ASN A 438 15.52 -15.26 -7.81
N LEU A 439 15.28 -15.07 -9.11
CA LEU A 439 14.00 -14.58 -9.60
C LEU A 439 12.88 -15.59 -9.28
N ARG A 440 11.84 -15.12 -8.59
CA ARG A 440 10.67 -15.91 -8.20
C ARG A 440 9.42 -15.49 -8.96
N ASP A 441 9.27 -14.20 -9.22
CA ASP A 441 8.06 -13.64 -9.82
C ASP A 441 8.43 -12.86 -11.09
N LEU A 442 7.87 -13.28 -12.23
CA LEU A 442 8.04 -12.64 -13.52
C LEU A 442 6.69 -12.23 -14.10
N ASP A 443 6.51 -10.93 -14.35
CA ASP A 443 5.36 -10.41 -15.07
C ASP A 443 5.81 -9.75 -16.38
N ILE A 444 5.36 -10.30 -17.50
CA ILE A 444 5.59 -9.75 -18.84
C ILE A 444 4.26 -9.55 -19.60
N SER A 445 3.16 -9.41 -18.86
CA SER A 445 1.81 -9.26 -19.43
C SER A 445 1.66 -7.99 -20.28
N CYS A 446 0.62 -7.93 -21.11
CA CYS A 446 0.35 -6.81 -22.03
C CYS A 446 1.53 -6.50 -22.96
N ASN A 447 2.27 -7.52 -23.40
CA ASN A 447 3.35 -7.36 -24.37
C ASN A 447 3.14 -8.32 -25.54
N PRO A 448 3.21 -7.87 -26.81
CA PRO A 448 2.98 -8.70 -27.99
C PRO A 448 4.21 -9.60 -28.28
N ILE A 449 4.49 -10.52 -27.35
CA ILE A 449 5.65 -11.41 -27.41
C ILE A 449 5.42 -12.60 -28.35
N MET A 450 4.15 -12.95 -28.59
CA MET A 450 3.74 -14.07 -29.45
C MET A 450 4.35 -15.43 -29.03
N ASP A 451 4.06 -16.48 -29.80
CA ASP A 451 4.52 -17.84 -29.50
C ASP A 451 6.05 -17.99 -29.47
N GLU A 452 6.76 -17.28 -30.35
CA GLU A 452 8.24 -17.34 -30.40
C GLU A 452 8.89 -16.68 -29.19
N GLY A 453 8.28 -15.63 -28.63
CA GLY A 453 8.72 -15.03 -27.38
C GLY A 453 8.62 -16.01 -26.22
N ILE A 454 7.45 -16.65 -26.03
CA ILE A 454 7.26 -17.69 -25.00
C ILE A 454 8.22 -18.86 -25.19
N ARG A 455 8.40 -19.32 -26.44
CA ARG A 455 9.34 -20.41 -26.76
C ARG A 455 10.77 -20.07 -26.33
N SER A 456 11.15 -18.80 -26.42
CA SER A 456 12.47 -18.29 -25.99
C SER A 456 12.63 -18.22 -24.47
N LEU A 457 11.54 -18.20 -23.70
CA LEU A 457 11.58 -18.26 -22.22
C LEU A 457 11.73 -19.68 -21.69
N ILE A 458 11.28 -20.70 -22.44
CA ILE A 458 11.35 -22.11 -22.01
C ILE A 458 12.75 -22.53 -21.57
N PRO A 459 13.85 -22.21 -22.29
CA PRO A 459 15.21 -22.52 -21.82
C PRO A 459 15.56 -21.88 -20.47
N PHE A 460 15.09 -20.67 -20.19
CA PHE A 460 15.29 -20.02 -18.89
C PHE A 460 14.51 -20.74 -17.79
N ILE A 461 13.25 -21.08 -18.05
CA ILE A 461 12.41 -21.81 -17.09
C ILE A 461 13.10 -23.14 -16.75
N SER A 462 13.50 -23.92 -17.76
CA SER A 462 14.25 -25.17 -17.59
C SER A 462 15.55 -24.98 -16.80
N TRP A 463 16.32 -23.93 -17.10
CA TRP A 463 17.55 -23.61 -16.36
C TRP A 463 17.30 -23.27 -14.88
N ALA A 464 16.28 -22.45 -14.60
CA ALA A 464 15.93 -22.03 -13.24
C ALA A 464 15.52 -23.24 -12.37
N ILE A 465 14.82 -24.19 -12.99
CA ILE A 465 14.44 -25.46 -12.40
C ILE A 465 15.67 -26.33 -12.07
N GLU A 466 16.60 -26.49 -13.03
CA GLU A 466 17.82 -27.27 -12.83
C GLU A 466 18.68 -26.73 -11.68
N LYS A 467 18.59 -25.43 -11.39
CA LYS A 467 19.27 -24.77 -10.28
C LYS A 467 18.51 -24.83 -8.94
N GLU A 468 17.44 -25.61 -8.87
CA GLU A 468 16.55 -25.70 -7.70
C GLU A 468 16.02 -24.32 -7.24
N ASN A 469 15.86 -23.42 -8.21
CA ASN A 469 15.40 -22.06 -7.98
C ASN A 469 14.26 -21.70 -8.95
N PRO A 470 13.14 -22.44 -8.91
CA PRO A 470 12.06 -22.25 -9.86
C PRO A 470 11.39 -20.90 -9.66
N LEU A 471 10.87 -20.37 -10.77
CA LEU A 471 9.84 -19.34 -10.76
C LEU A 471 8.63 -19.87 -9.98
N LEU A 472 8.12 -19.05 -9.07
CA LEU A 472 6.89 -19.30 -8.31
C LEU A 472 5.69 -18.65 -8.99
N ARG A 473 5.88 -17.51 -9.67
CA ARG A 473 4.82 -16.78 -10.37
C ARG A 473 5.23 -16.38 -11.78
N LEU A 474 4.36 -16.65 -12.75
CA LEU A 474 4.52 -16.23 -14.13
C LEU A 474 3.20 -15.63 -14.65
N ASN A 475 3.25 -14.37 -15.07
CA ASN A 475 2.13 -13.69 -15.73
C ASN A 475 2.51 -13.35 -17.17
N VAL A 476 1.70 -13.85 -18.10
CA VAL A 476 1.80 -13.67 -19.55
C VAL A 476 0.42 -13.37 -20.14
N GLU A 477 -0.33 -12.49 -19.45
CA GLU A 477 -1.68 -12.08 -19.86
C GLU A 477 -1.63 -11.16 -21.08
N ASN A 478 -2.60 -11.25 -21.98
CA ASN A 478 -2.72 -10.37 -23.15
C ASN A 478 -1.39 -10.21 -23.91
N CYS A 479 -0.83 -11.33 -24.35
CA CYS A 479 0.52 -11.42 -24.91
C CYS A 479 0.55 -11.85 -26.39
N ASP A 480 -0.61 -11.81 -27.06
CA ASP A 480 -0.85 -12.32 -28.42
C ASP A 480 -0.41 -13.79 -28.57
N LEU A 481 -0.64 -14.60 -27.53
CA LEU A 481 -0.27 -16.02 -27.53
C LEU A 481 -1.34 -16.86 -28.22
N SER A 482 -0.90 -17.86 -28.97
CA SER A 482 -1.78 -18.88 -29.51
C SER A 482 -1.83 -20.11 -28.61
N SER A 483 -2.81 -20.99 -28.84
CA SER A 483 -2.85 -22.29 -28.15
C SER A 483 -1.62 -23.15 -28.36
N ILE A 484 -0.87 -22.98 -29.46
CA ILE A 484 0.36 -23.74 -29.73
C ILE A 484 1.46 -23.31 -28.76
N GLY A 485 1.74 -22.00 -28.69
CA GLY A 485 2.74 -21.44 -27.77
C GLY A 485 2.41 -21.74 -26.31
N VAL A 486 1.16 -21.54 -25.89
CA VAL A 486 0.73 -21.85 -24.52
C VAL A 486 0.80 -23.34 -24.23
N SER A 487 0.36 -24.22 -25.14
CA SER A 487 0.48 -25.67 -24.92
C SER A 487 1.94 -26.08 -24.69
N LYS A 488 2.89 -25.47 -25.43
CA LYS A 488 4.32 -25.71 -25.24
C LYS A 488 4.83 -25.24 -23.88
N LEU A 489 4.37 -24.07 -23.41
CA LEU A 489 4.67 -23.56 -22.08
C LEU A 489 4.13 -24.50 -20.99
N LEU A 490 2.86 -24.91 -21.08
CA LEU A 490 2.23 -25.82 -20.12
C LEU A 490 2.91 -27.18 -20.10
N GLU A 491 3.31 -27.73 -21.24
CA GLU A 491 4.12 -28.95 -21.32
C GLU A 491 5.43 -28.82 -20.56
N CYS A 492 6.15 -27.70 -20.76
CA CYS A 492 7.38 -27.40 -20.06
C CYS A 492 7.13 -27.36 -18.55
N LEU A 493 6.17 -26.56 -18.09
CA LEU A 493 5.84 -26.40 -16.65
C LEU A 493 5.37 -27.70 -15.99
N THR A 494 4.67 -28.56 -16.72
CA THR A 494 4.17 -29.85 -16.20
C THR A 494 5.28 -30.89 -16.04
N SER A 495 6.39 -30.77 -16.77
CA SER A 495 7.47 -31.77 -16.77
C SER A 495 8.38 -31.74 -15.52
N VAL A 496 8.05 -30.89 -14.55
CA VAL A 496 9.00 -30.37 -13.56
C VAL A 496 8.70 -30.87 -12.16
N LYS A 497 9.76 -31.16 -11.38
CA LYS A 497 9.65 -31.63 -9.99
C LYS A 497 9.36 -30.52 -8.97
N GLN A 498 9.78 -29.29 -9.21
CA GLN A 498 9.51 -28.14 -8.34
C GLN A 498 8.53 -27.17 -9.02
N PRO A 499 7.40 -26.83 -8.38
CA PRO A 499 6.26 -26.28 -9.10
C PRO A 499 6.24 -24.75 -9.20
N LEU A 500 5.62 -24.28 -10.28
CA LEU A 500 5.06 -22.94 -10.39
C LEU A 500 3.79 -22.87 -9.53
N ASP A 501 3.72 -21.92 -8.60
CA ASP A 501 2.57 -21.76 -7.70
C ASP A 501 1.43 -20.98 -8.38
N VAL A 502 1.77 -19.96 -9.18
CA VAL A 502 0.84 -19.05 -9.83
C VAL A 502 1.13 -18.94 -11.32
N LEU A 503 0.13 -19.19 -12.16
CA LEU A 503 0.19 -18.92 -13.59
C LEU A 503 -0.99 -18.05 -14.01
N SER A 504 -0.69 -16.98 -14.74
CA SER A 504 -1.71 -16.24 -15.48
C SER A 504 -1.41 -16.21 -16.97
N ILE A 505 -2.37 -16.69 -17.77
CA ILE A 505 -2.36 -16.67 -19.24
C ILE A 505 -3.63 -15.99 -19.78
N ALA A 506 -4.33 -15.22 -18.93
CA ALA A 506 -5.60 -14.59 -19.25
C ALA A 506 -5.53 -13.65 -20.47
N ASP A 507 -6.68 -13.34 -21.04
CA ASP A 507 -6.82 -12.41 -22.17
C ASP A 507 -5.96 -12.81 -23.39
N ASN A 508 -5.68 -14.10 -23.58
CA ASN A 508 -5.08 -14.63 -24.80
C ASN A 508 -6.11 -15.51 -25.52
N PRO A 509 -6.45 -15.29 -26.80
CA PRO A 509 -7.48 -16.06 -27.50
C PRO A 509 -6.98 -17.46 -27.88
N LEU A 510 -6.91 -18.37 -26.90
CA LEU A 510 -6.30 -19.69 -27.07
C LEU A 510 -7.24 -20.68 -27.76
N GLY A 511 -8.55 -20.57 -27.51
CA GLY A 511 -9.54 -21.50 -28.05
C GLY A 511 -9.56 -22.86 -27.35
N SER A 512 -10.50 -23.72 -27.76
CA SER A 512 -10.69 -25.06 -27.16
C SER A 512 -9.53 -26.07 -27.37
N SER A 513 -8.53 -25.73 -28.18
CA SER A 513 -7.36 -26.58 -28.45
C SER A 513 -6.40 -26.67 -27.26
N VAL A 514 -6.31 -25.62 -26.42
CA VAL A 514 -5.41 -25.61 -25.25
C VAL A 514 -5.92 -26.45 -24.08
N ALA A 515 -7.21 -26.82 -24.08
CA ALA A 515 -7.89 -27.49 -22.97
C ALA A 515 -7.19 -28.78 -22.50
N ALA A 516 -6.65 -29.59 -23.41
CA ALA A 516 -5.94 -30.82 -23.05
C ALA A 516 -4.63 -30.53 -22.30
N ALA A 517 -3.88 -29.51 -22.73
CA ALA A 517 -2.65 -29.09 -22.07
C ALA A 517 -2.96 -28.49 -20.68
N LEU A 518 -4.03 -27.70 -20.57
CA LEU A 518 -4.51 -27.15 -19.29
C LEU A 518 -4.93 -28.25 -18.31
N ALA A 519 -5.70 -29.24 -18.75
CA ALA A 519 -6.11 -30.37 -17.90
C ALA A 519 -4.90 -31.11 -17.33
N LYS A 520 -3.88 -31.34 -18.16
CA LYS A 520 -2.62 -31.94 -17.73
C LYS A 520 -1.88 -31.05 -16.72
N PHE A 521 -1.83 -29.74 -16.96
CA PHE A 521 -1.18 -28.78 -16.07
C PHE A 521 -1.90 -28.62 -14.72
N LEU A 522 -3.23 -28.73 -14.68
CA LEU A 522 -4.01 -28.75 -13.44
C LEU A 522 -3.64 -29.94 -12.53
N GLY A 523 -3.10 -31.03 -13.09
CA GLY A 523 -2.54 -32.15 -12.33
C GLY A 523 -1.16 -31.89 -11.73
N SER A 524 -0.57 -30.72 -11.98
CA SER A 524 0.66 -30.28 -11.33
C SER A 524 0.38 -29.71 -9.92
N HIS A 525 1.36 -29.04 -9.30
CA HIS A 525 1.17 -28.42 -7.98
C HIS A 525 0.73 -26.95 -8.05
N VAL A 526 0.23 -26.48 -9.21
CA VAL A 526 -0.28 -25.12 -9.35
C VAL A 526 -1.37 -24.84 -8.31
N ARG A 527 -1.23 -23.70 -7.63
CA ARG A 527 -2.15 -23.27 -6.57
C ARG A 527 -3.11 -22.19 -7.05
N ASP A 528 -2.67 -21.34 -7.96
CA ASP A 528 -3.46 -20.26 -8.52
C ASP A 528 -3.33 -20.24 -10.05
N LEU A 529 -4.46 -20.32 -10.74
CA LEU A 529 -4.51 -20.34 -12.19
C LEU A 529 -5.52 -19.30 -12.69
N ASN A 530 -5.03 -18.33 -13.45
CA ASN A 530 -5.88 -17.38 -14.16
C ASN A 530 -5.89 -17.68 -15.67
N VAL A 531 -7.06 -18.12 -16.14
CA VAL A 531 -7.41 -18.40 -17.53
C VAL A 531 -8.67 -17.61 -17.92
N GLU A 532 -8.83 -16.40 -17.38
CA GLU A 532 -9.90 -15.49 -17.79
C GLU A 532 -9.79 -15.17 -19.29
N ASP A 533 -10.95 -15.17 -19.97
CA ASP A 533 -11.10 -14.71 -21.36
C ASP A 533 -10.09 -15.34 -22.34
N ILE A 534 -9.98 -16.68 -22.34
CA ILE A 534 -9.09 -17.41 -23.25
C ILE A 534 -9.81 -18.16 -24.37
N ASP A 535 -11.09 -17.83 -24.61
CA ASP A 535 -11.95 -18.45 -25.62
C ASP A 535 -12.11 -19.98 -25.52
N LEU A 536 -12.12 -20.57 -24.31
CA LEU A 536 -12.28 -22.02 -24.16
C LEU A 536 -13.56 -22.56 -24.84
N GLY A 537 -14.68 -21.85 -24.65
CA GLY A 537 -16.00 -22.25 -25.12
C GLY A 537 -16.48 -23.60 -24.56
N ILE A 538 -17.65 -24.05 -25.02
CA ILE A 538 -18.29 -25.29 -24.56
C ILE A 538 -17.38 -26.52 -24.78
N ILE A 539 -16.72 -26.60 -25.93
CA ILE A 539 -15.84 -27.73 -26.29
C ILE A 539 -14.59 -27.75 -25.39
N GLY A 540 -14.02 -26.59 -25.08
CA GLY A 540 -12.85 -26.50 -24.20
C GLY A 540 -13.18 -26.97 -22.79
N PHE A 541 -14.30 -26.51 -22.22
CA PHE A 541 -14.74 -26.96 -20.89
C PHE A 541 -15.11 -28.44 -20.85
N GLN A 542 -15.71 -29.00 -21.91
CA GLN A 542 -15.96 -30.44 -21.98
C GLN A 542 -14.65 -31.24 -21.92
N LYS A 543 -13.62 -30.83 -22.68
CA LYS A 543 -12.30 -31.49 -22.63
C LYS A 543 -11.64 -31.33 -21.26
N LEU A 544 -11.74 -30.17 -20.63
CA LEU A 544 -11.23 -29.93 -19.28
C LEU A 544 -11.94 -30.83 -18.25
N GLU A 545 -13.26 -30.96 -18.35
CA GLU A 545 -14.08 -31.84 -17.50
C GLU A 545 -13.66 -33.31 -17.63
N GLU A 546 -13.54 -33.80 -18.86
CA GLU A 546 -13.21 -35.20 -19.17
C GLU A 546 -11.78 -35.57 -18.78
N ALA A 547 -10.84 -34.63 -18.90
CA ALA A 547 -9.42 -34.86 -18.66
C ALA A 547 -8.93 -34.37 -17.27
N LEU A 548 -9.82 -33.87 -16.40
CA LEU A 548 -9.43 -33.38 -15.08
C LEU A 548 -8.87 -34.53 -14.20
N PRO A 549 -7.65 -34.39 -13.65
CA PRO A 549 -7.05 -35.42 -12.80
C PRO A 549 -7.87 -35.69 -11.54
N MET A 550 -7.66 -36.87 -10.94
CA MET A 550 -8.39 -37.30 -9.73
C MET A 550 -8.14 -36.40 -8.52
N GLU A 551 -6.94 -35.83 -8.43
CA GLU A 551 -6.55 -34.89 -7.38
C GLU A 551 -5.86 -33.69 -8.01
N VAL A 552 -6.24 -32.50 -7.55
CA VAL A 552 -5.74 -31.21 -8.04
C VAL A 552 -5.33 -30.36 -6.84
N ALA A 553 -4.12 -29.80 -6.87
CA ALA A 553 -3.55 -29.02 -5.75
C ALA A 553 -4.10 -27.57 -5.65
N LEU A 554 -4.95 -27.19 -6.58
CA LEU A 554 -5.45 -25.84 -6.81
C LEU A 554 -6.21 -25.25 -5.60
N SER A 555 -5.96 -23.98 -5.35
CA SER A 555 -6.61 -23.17 -4.31
C SER A 555 -7.45 -22.03 -4.89
N HIS A 556 -7.00 -21.43 -5.99
CA HIS A 556 -7.68 -20.33 -6.66
C HIS A 556 -7.71 -20.60 -8.16
N ILE A 557 -8.85 -20.34 -8.80
CA ILE A 557 -8.96 -20.41 -10.25
C ILE A 557 -9.89 -19.32 -10.77
N ASN A 558 -9.47 -18.65 -11.84
CA ASN A 558 -10.30 -17.75 -12.62
C ASN A 558 -10.50 -18.32 -14.03
N ILE A 559 -11.74 -18.67 -14.34
CA ILE A 559 -12.22 -19.18 -15.64
C ILE A 559 -13.29 -18.25 -16.22
N SER A 560 -13.37 -17.01 -15.74
CA SER A 560 -14.40 -16.07 -16.16
C SER A 560 -14.30 -15.71 -17.65
N LYS A 561 -15.40 -15.23 -18.24
CA LYS A 561 -15.49 -14.78 -19.65
C LYS A 561 -15.19 -15.83 -20.72
N ASN A 562 -15.19 -17.12 -20.39
CA ASN A 562 -14.84 -18.19 -21.34
C ASN A 562 -16.02 -18.80 -22.12
N ARG A 563 -17.22 -18.23 -22.01
CA ARG A 563 -18.43 -18.66 -22.75
C ARG A 563 -18.71 -20.17 -22.66
N GLY A 564 -18.49 -20.77 -21.49
CA GLY A 564 -18.53 -22.22 -21.32
C GLY A 564 -19.91 -22.89 -21.27
N GLY A 565 -20.99 -22.12 -21.11
CA GLY A 565 -22.34 -22.65 -20.94
C GLY A 565 -22.43 -23.63 -19.76
N ILE A 566 -23.34 -24.60 -19.84
CA ILE A 566 -23.50 -25.62 -18.79
C ILE A 566 -22.22 -26.45 -18.53
N ARG A 567 -21.32 -26.57 -19.51
CA ARG A 567 -20.06 -27.32 -19.36
C ARG A 567 -19.11 -26.66 -18.37
N ALA A 568 -19.11 -25.33 -18.25
CA ALA A 568 -18.36 -24.66 -17.20
C ALA A 568 -18.88 -25.04 -15.80
N ALA A 569 -20.19 -25.21 -15.62
CA ALA A 569 -20.76 -25.65 -14.34
C ALA A 569 -20.37 -27.09 -13.97
N TYR A 570 -20.34 -27.99 -14.96
CA TYR A 570 -19.85 -29.36 -14.77
C TYR A 570 -18.36 -29.38 -14.40
N PHE A 571 -17.54 -28.56 -15.07
CA PHE A 571 -16.13 -28.40 -14.75
C PHE A 571 -15.91 -27.86 -13.32
N VAL A 572 -16.64 -26.81 -12.92
CA VAL A 572 -16.60 -26.28 -11.54
C VAL A 572 -17.00 -27.34 -10.52
N SER A 573 -18.04 -28.11 -10.81
CA SER A 573 -18.49 -29.21 -9.94
C SER A 573 -17.42 -30.29 -9.78
N ARG A 574 -16.74 -30.65 -10.87
CA ARG A 574 -15.60 -31.58 -10.85
C ARG A 574 -14.44 -31.02 -10.03
N LEU A 575 -14.09 -29.74 -10.18
CA LEU A 575 -13.06 -29.08 -9.38
C LEU A 575 -13.40 -29.11 -7.88
N ILE A 576 -14.63 -28.80 -7.48
CA ILE A 576 -15.08 -28.86 -6.07
C ILE A 576 -14.86 -30.27 -5.49
N LEU A 577 -15.09 -31.31 -6.29
CA LEU A 577 -14.92 -32.70 -5.86
C LEU A 577 -13.46 -33.15 -5.83
N GLN A 578 -12.62 -32.68 -6.76
CA GLN A 578 -11.25 -33.17 -6.99
C GLN A 578 -10.14 -32.28 -6.38
N ALA A 579 -10.45 -31.03 -6.02
CA ALA A 579 -9.51 -30.09 -5.42
C ALA A 579 -9.83 -29.83 -3.93
N PRO A 580 -9.19 -30.53 -2.97
CA PRO A 580 -9.51 -30.40 -1.55
C PRO A 580 -9.10 -29.04 -0.95
N ASN A 581 -8.12 -28.37 -1.56
CA ASN A 581 -7.59 -27.07 -1.10
C ASN A 581 -8.28 -25.88 -1.78
N LEU A 582 -9.32 -26.11 -2.58
CA LEU A 582 -9.99 -25.05 -3.34
C LEU A 582 -10.66 -24.05 -2.39
N VAL A 583 -10.24 -22.79 -2.47
CA VAL A 583 -10.72 -21.65 -1.67
C VAL A 583 -11.61 -20.75 -2.51
N SER A 584 -11.25 -20.46 -3.76
CA SER A 584 -12.09 -19.64 -4.63
C SER A 584 -12.11 -20.05 -6.10
N VAL A 585 -13.30 -19.96 -6.69
CA VAL A 585 -13.53 -20.11 -8.13
C VAL A 585 -14.17 -18.82 -8.65
N ASN A 586 -13.59 -18.21 -9.66
CA ASN A 586 -14.27 -17.18 -10.45
C ASN A 586 -14.75 -17.77 -11.77
N ALA A 587 -16.05 -17.98 -11.90
CA ALA A 587 -16.74 -18.46 -13.10
C ALA A 587 -17.73 -17.42 -13.65
N ALA A 588 -17.45 -16.14 -13.39
CA ALA A 588 -18.25 -15.03 -13.88
C ALA A 588 -18.34 -15.01 -15.42
N ALA A 589 -19.43 -14.48 -15.97
CA ALA A 589 -19.63 -14.26 -17.40
C ALA A 589 -19.31 -15.49 -18.30
N ASN A 590 -19.78 -16.68 -17.90
CA ASN A 590 -19.62 -17.93 -18.67
C ASN A 590 -20.87 -18.37 -19.43
N ILE A 591 -21.92 -17.53 -19.46
CA ILE A 591 -23.21 -17.83 -20.09
C ILE A 591 -23.84 -19.09 -19.45
N LEU A 592 -23.75 -19.21 -18.12
CA LEU A 592 -24.30 -20.35 -17.38
C LEU A 592 -25.84 -20.34 -17.43
N PRO A 593 -26.50 -21.41 -17.90
CA PRO A 593 -27.96 -21.52 -17.83
C PRO A 593 -28.42 -21.87 -16.39
N PRO A 594 -29.70 -21.68 -16.03
CA PRO A 594 -30.21 -21.86 -14.66
C PRO A 594 -29.90 -23.22 -14.01
N GLU A 595 -29.89 -24.29 -14.79
CA GLU A 595 -29.60 -25.67 -14.36
C GLU A 595 -28.18 -25.80 -13.77
N SER A 596 -27.29 -24.87 -14.10
CA SER A 596 -25.92 -24.80 -13.56
C SER A 596 -25.89 -24.69 -12.04
N LEU A 597 -26.87 -24.00 -11.43
CA LEU A 597 -26.94 -23.86 -9.96
C LEU A 597 -27.18 -25.19 -9.28
N GLU A 598 -28.06 -26.02 -9.83
CA GLU A 598 -28.35 -27.35 -9.30
C GLU A 598 -27.09 -28.23 -9.37
N VAL A 599 -26.39 -28.20 -10.51
CA VAL A 599 -25.15 -28.94 -10.73
C VAL A 599 -24.08 -28.57 -9.68
N ILE A 600 -23.80 -27.28 -9.50
CA ILE A 600 -22.81 -26.79 -8.54
C ILE A 600 -23.23 -27.08 -7.09
N CYS A 601 -24.50 -26.83 -6.74
CA CYS A 601 -25.00 -27.08 -5.38
C CYS A 601 -24.97 -28.56 -5.02
N ASN A 602 -25.23 -29.46 -5.97
CA ASN A 602 -25.13 -30.90 -5.75
C ASN A 602 -23.68 -31.33 -5.46
N ALA A 603 -22.69 -30.72 -6.11
CA ALA A 603 -21.28 -30.96 -5.79
C ALA A 603 -20.91 -30.44 -4.38
N LEU A 604 -21.39 -29.25 -4.01
CA LEU A 604 -21.17 -28.68 -2.67
C LEU A 604 -21.77 -29.54 -1.54
N LYS A 605 -22.89 -30.24 -1.79
CA LYS A 605 -23.48 -31.18 -0.82
C LYS A 605 -22.65 -32.43 -0.58
N GLN A 606 -21.85 -32.86 -1.57
CA GLN A 606 -21.10 -34.11 -1.52
C GLN A 606 -19.78 -34.01 -0.75
N ARG A 607 -19.22 -32.80 -0.60
CA ARG A 607 -17.96 -32.59 0.13
C ARG A 607 -17.99 -31.33 0.98
N THR A 608 -17.50 -31.46 2.20
CA THR A 608 -17.05 -30.31 2.99
C THR A 608 -15.77 -29.76 2.36
N CYS A 609 -15.88 -28.69 1.58
CA CYS A 609 -14.76 -28.05 0.90
C CYS A 609 -14.26 -26.83 1.68
N ASN A 610 -13.00 -26.47 1.50
CA ASN A 610 -12.42 -25.21 2.01
C ASN A 610 -12.89 -23.97 1.22
N LEU A 611 -13.89 -24.14 0.36
CA LEU A 611 -14.36 -23.14 -0.56
C LEU A 611 -15.03 -21.98 0.20
N GLU A 612 -14.52 -20.79 -0.03
CA GLU A 612 -15.03 -19.55 0.55
C GLU A 612 -15.85 -18.75 -0.46
N ARG A 613 -15.53 -18.87 -1.76
CA ARG A 613 -16.19 -18.08 -2.80
C ARG A 613 -16.28 -18.83 -4.14
N VAL A 614 -17.48 -18.86 -4.72
CA VAL A 614 -17.72 -19.18 -6.12
C VAL A 614 -18.41 -17.99 -6.74
N ASP A 615 -17.67 -17.22 -7.52
CA ASP A 615 -18.19 -16.05 -8.21
C ASP A 615 -18.86 -16.45 -9.52
N LEU A 616 -20.17 -16.23 -9.60
CA LEU A 616 -21.00 -16.50 -10.76
C LEU A 616 -21.61 -15.21 -11.33
N THR A 617 -21.07 -14.04 -10.96
CA THR A 617 -21.55 -12.74 -11.47
C THR A 617 -21.46 -12.66 -13.00
N GLY A 618 -22.25 -11.79 -13.64
CA GLY A 618 -22.27 -11.69 -15.11
C GLY A 618 -22.87 -12.91 -15.85
N ASN A 619 -23.35 -13.95 -15.14
CA ASN A 619 -24.19 -15.00 -15.72
C ASN A 619 -25.66 -14.61 -15.62
N PHE A 620 -26.14 -13.78 -16.53
CA PHE A 620 -27.43 -13.09 -16.42
C PHE A 620 -28.68 -14.00 -16.34
N HIS A 621 -28.56 -15.28 -16.72
CA HIS A 621 -29.64 -16.26 -16.58
C HIS A 621 -29.79 -16.82 -15.16
N LEU A 622 -28.81 -16.59 -14.29
CA LEU A 622 -28.85 -17.05 -12.90
C LEU A 622 -29.60 -16.02 -12.05
N SER A 623 -30.59 -16.49 -11.28
CA SER A 623 -31.29 -15.64 -10.31
C SER A 623 -31.54 -16.38 -9.00
N ASP A 624 -31.49 -15.62 -7.90
CA ASP A 624 -31.70 -16.14 -6.56
C ASP A 624 -33.09 -16.78 -6.39
N THR A 625 -34.07 -16.34 -7.17
CA THR A 625 -35.44 -16.84 -7.17
C THR A 625 -35.57 -18.25 -7.73
N LEU A 626 -34.64 -18.70 -8.57
CA LEU A 626 -34.72 -20.00 -9.25
C LEU A 626 -34.27 -21.16 -8.36
N PHE A 627 -33.43 -20.92 -7.34
CA PHE A 627 -32.88 -22.01 -6.53
C PHE A 627 -32.53 -21.60 -5.07
N PRO A 628 -33.50 -21.38 -4.17
CA PRO A 628 -33.26 -20.85 -2.81
C PRO A 628 -32.24 -21.63 -1.97
N ALA A 629 -32.05 -22.92 -2.26
CA ALA A 629 -31.11 -23.79 -1.56
C ALA A 629 -29.64 -23.34 -1.65
N PHE A 630 -29.27 -22.46 -2.59
CA PHE A 630 -27.91 -21.91 -2.62
C PHE A 630 -27.57 -21.08 -1.37
N LEU A 631 -28.58 -20.48 -0.70
CA LEU A 631 -28.41 -19.67 0.50
C LEU A 631 -27.95 -20.47 1.72
N GLU A 632 -28.09 -21.79 1.69
CA GLU A 632 -27.64 -22.70 2.74
C GLU A 632 -26.11 -22.79 2.80
N PHE A 633 -25.42 -22.55 1.68
CA PHE A 633 -23.96 -22.64 1.60
C PHE A 633 -23.31 -21.34 2.09
N LYS A 634 -22.95 -21.32 3.38
CA LYS A 634 -22.25 -20.19 4.00
C LYS A 634 -20.94 -20.63 4.64
N LYS A 635 -19.90 -19.80 4.50
CA LYS A 635 -18.64 -19.93 5.24
C LYS A 635 -18.35 -18.63 5.97
N HIS A 636 -18.08 -18.72 7.28
CA HIS A 636 -17.91 -17.56 8.17
C HIS A 636 -19.07 -16.54 8.09
N GLY A 637 -20.31 -17.03 7.94
CA GLY A 637 -21.51 -16.19 7.85
C GLY A 637 -21.75 -15.51 6.49
N LYS A 638 -20.84 -15.68 5.51
CA LYS A 638 -20.97 -15.15 4.14
C LYS A 638 -21.40 -16.25 3.16
N PRO A 639 -22.23 -15.94 2.14
CA PRO A 639 -22.58 -16.91 1.12
C PRO A 639 -21.34 -17.32 0.32
N ILE A 640 -21.21 -18.62 0.06
CA ILE A 640 -20.15 -19.17 -0.78
C ILE A 640 -20.39 -18.79 -2.24
N LEU A 641 -21.64 -18.96 -2.72
CA LEU A 641 -22.04 -18.61 -4.08
C LEU A 641 -22.37 -17.12 -4.16
N VAL A 642 -21.77 -16.42 -5.14
CA VAL A 642 -22.03 -15.02 -5.42
C VAL A 642 -22.70 -14.91 -6.78
N LEU A 643 -23.96 -14.51 -6.76
CA LEU A 643 -24.81 -14.41 -7.94
C LEU A 643 -24.85 -12.96 -8.46
N PRO A 644 -25.25 -12.75 -9.73
CA PRO A 644 -25.44 -11.41 -10.26
C PRO A 644 -26.45 -10.62 -9.41
N SER A 645 -26.12 -9.38 -9.05
CA SER A 645 -27.09 -8.48 -8.42
C SER A 645 -28.23 -8.21 -9.40
N ASN A 646 -29.47 -8.53 -9.02
CA ASN A 646 -30.67 -8.19 -9.81
C ASN A 646 -30.71 -6.67 -10.04
N LEU A 647 -30.27 -6.23 -11.23
CA LEU A 647 -30.40 -4.87 -11.73
C LEU A 647 -31.03 -4.94 -13.12
N GLY A 648 -32.06 -4.09 -13.28
CA GLY A 648 -33.11 -4.18 -14.29
C GLY A 648 -32.66 -4.30 -15.75
N THR A 649 -33.58 -4.87 -16.53
CA THR A 649 -33.77 -4.73 -17.98
C THR A 649 -32.73 -3.86 -18.71
N TYR A 650 -31.72 -4.49 -19.32
CA TYR A 650 -30.97 -3.89 -20.41
C TYR A 650 -30.68 -4.92 -21.50
N ALA A 651 -30.62 -4.39 -22.73
CA ALA A 651 -30.75 -5.05 -24.02
C ALA A 651 -29.91 -6.32 -24.18
N PRO A 652 -30.36 -7.28 -25.02
CA PRO A 652 -29.53 -8.40 -25.43
C PRO A 652 -28.20 -7.84 -25.96
N TYR A 653 -27.11 -8.31 -25.36
CA TYR A 653 -25.78 -8.12 -25.92
C TYR A 653 -25.81 -8.77 -27.30
N ASP A 654 -25.65 -7.96 -28.34
CA ASP A 654 -25.66 -8.38 -29.73
C ASP A 654 -24.39 -9.21 -29.97
N ASP A 655 -24.52 -10.54 -29.86
CA ASP A 655 -23.55 -11.52 -30.34
C ASP A 655 -23.92 -11.84 -31.80
N ASP A 656 -23.49 -11.00 -32.74
CA ASP A 656 -23.22 -11.44 -34.11
C ASP A 656 -21.79 -10.98 -34.45
N PRO A 657 -20.94 -11.87 -35.02
CA PRO A 657 -19.51 -11.63 -35.21
C PRO A 657 -19.17 -10.48 -36.17
#